data_AF-A0A1C5KNI3-F1
#
_entry.id   AF-A0A1C5KNI3-F1
#
_cell.length_a   1.000
_cell.length_b   1.000
_cell.length_c   1.000
_cell.angle_alpha   90.00
_cell.angle_beta   90.00
_cell.angle_gamma   90.00
#
_symmetry.space_group_name_H-M   'P 1'
#
loop_
_entity.id
_entity.type
_entity.pdbx_description
1 polymer ?
#
loop_
_entity_poly.entity_id
_entity_poly.type
_entity_poly.pdbx_seq_one_letter_code
_entity_poly.pdbx_strand_id
1 'polypeptide(L)'
;MALRNYNTKEENEMQDLTQKQIDLAGFSEKGFSQEQINQIYEYAQMVGDELKVRNLIWSIAGANDQSDQERIVQLMDDARKEMEIYPDSEVTMSALHGYGYLADDMYPLSKEAALDLHMRGLKIYCLQTDGTKSEYASREMIQEHEGLFGIEKRVWDALEEDEPVYTEDIEPLHDPMTVIDKGTALKYYDAGATIYLITPFSQLIAASERMEIERGADHFQLSVYEQTLLQDLETEMENHPQLQSLKEARLLLGNEHRYGIYQFKEGSFAETYAFMNMNYIMDHNITIHKEDYNLVYSAEMLPSDSLDGLYERFNIDRPRDFTGHSMSVGDIIVVNDEGNLTAYFVDSISFKELDQFINLEKVLPEKESEIPQKEEYKPLTKVEELEEQNYNMVDNVLNNGFGEKERREEIRKAAESYQQKTGATITFFAAVCEEFPSMGNYFDGLTVEQVTDRYKQILADPRLSYMGNGMGFELHDSSLPDYLDGPMTLIKGHTIYADNIDSISYYREHPLVLEAIQELRERFPDFKYFMTAQEKQDIYPEHMTAEAIAYALVDLAEDFDTYEFRDNVDDKETLVKEIEYDLYAGRGKKEYAGFLKDVMDESDELNTKAQVLLQRINDYSIPEKKDLEPMVKIVFSEYREMETGKYLPFKEANEKLGALDQTFLKENQASDKWDDLYSVGYMVLCSIDSEIHKVTGKIMLGTGEGDIIEHMKGIEDQRDVQEHILPYLYEYCGLVEKSPDIATEVNEKESAANHKEVQSEAVTVKSSDRSAGEKKKSIHDRLKENKEKLSQKSGKDNPQKGVELT
;
A
#
# COMPACT_ATOMS: atom_id res chain seq x y z
N MET A 1 58.16 -0.94 -6.06
CA MET A 1 58.88 -0.85 -7.36
C MET A 1 58.77 -2.16 -8.14
N ALA A 2 57.54 -2.58 -8.43
CA ALA A 2 57.27 -3.50 -9.54
C ALA A 2 57.15 -2.66 -10.83
N LEU A 3 57.53 -3.22 -11.97
CA LEU A 3 57.71 -2.48 -13.22
C LEU A 3 56.37 -1.95 -13.78
N ARG A 4 56.26 -0.62 -13.86
CA ARG A 4 55.28 0.12 -14.69
C ARG A 4 55.45 -0.27 -16.16
N ASN A 5 54.52 -1.05 -16.70
CA ASN A 5 54.48 -1.42 -18.13
C ASN A 5 53.39 -0.65 -18.90
N TYR A 6 53.10 0.59 -18.50
CA TYR A 6 52.14 1.46 -19.17
C TYR A 6 52.72 2.85 -19.44
N ASN A 7 53.93 2.98 -20.01
CA ASN A 7 54.44 4.28 -20.43
C ASN A 7 53.60 4.82 -21.61
N THR A 8 52.48 5.49 -21.30
CA THR A 8 51.62 6.15 -22.27
C THR A 8 52.31 7.39 -22.84
N LYS A 9 51.81 7.91 -23.96
CA LYS A 9 52.35 9.14 -24.55
C LYS A 9 52.22 10.31 -23.56
N GLU A 10 51.11 10.35 -22.84
CA GLU A 10 50.71 11.36 -21.86
C GLU A 10 51.59 11.29 -20.60
N GLU A 11 51.98 10.09 -20.13
CA GLU A 11 52.95 9.96 -19.04
C GLU A 11 54.33 10.52 -19.42
N ASN A 12 54.79 10.30 -20.66
CA ASN A 12 56.05 10.86 -21.14
C ASN A 12 55.95 12.39 -21.28
N GLU A 13 54.83 12.90 -21.79
CA GLU A 13 54.57 14.34 -21.90
C GLU A 13 54.56 15.02 -20.53
N MET A 14 53.94 14.39 -19.52
CA MET A 14 53.94 14.88 -18.14
C MET A 14 55.35 14.87 -17.51
N GLN A 15 56.16 13.83 -17.77
CA GLN A 15 57.56 13.80 -17.32
C GLN A 15 58.39 14.92 -17.95
N ASP A 16 58.28 15.11 -19.27
CA ASP A 16 58.99 16.16 -20.00
C ASP A 16 58.57 17.56 -19.51
N LEU A 17 57.27 17.77 -19.28
CA LEU A 17 56.75 19.02 -18.73
C LEU A 17 57.30 19.27 -17.33
N THR A 18 57.29 18.25 -16.47
CA THR A 18 57.79 18.34 -15.09
C THR A 18 59.29 18.67 -15.07
N GLN A 19 60.12 17.98 -15.86
CA GLN A 19 61.55 18.28 -15.97
C GLN A 19 61.78 19.72 -16.44
N LYS A 20 61.03 20.15 -17.46
CA LYS A 20 61.14 21.52 -17.99
C LYS A 20 60.75 22.57 -16.95
N GLN A 21 59.72 22.34 -16.15
CA GLN A 21 59.34 23.26 -15.07
C GLN A 21 60.38 23.27 -13.94
N ILE A 22 60.94 22.12 -13.56
CA ILE A 22 62.02 22.03 -12.58
C ILE A 22 63.25 22.80 -13.07
N ASP A 23 63.65 22.62 -14.34
CA ASP A 23 64.79 23.33 -14.93
C ASP A 23 64.56 24.85 -14.95
N LEU A 24 63.35 25.29 -15.29
CA LEU A 24 62.98 26.71 -15.31
C LEU A 24 62.97 27.34 -13.91
N ALA A 25 62.49 26.61 -12.91
CA ALA A 25 62.39 27.09 -11.54
C ALA A 25 63.72 26.93 -10.77
N GLY A 26 64.57 25.97 -11.17
CA GLY A 26 65.82 25.59 -10.51
C GLY A 26 67.03 26.46 -10.83
N PHE A 27 66.86 27.60 -11.52
CA PHE A 27 67.94 28.55 -11.81
C PHE A 27 68.44 29.35 -10.60
N SER A 28 67.91 29.10 -9.39
CA SER A 28 68.31 29.78 -8.16
C SER A 28 69.51 29.13 -7.45
N GLU A 29 70.20 29.87 -6.57
CA GLU A 29 71.47 29.42 -5.93
C GLU A 29 71.34 28.14 -5.09
N LYS A 30 70.13 27.77 -4.66
CA LYS A 30 69.89 26.60 -3.78
C LYS A 30 69.32 25.38 -4.51
N GLY A 31 68.62 25.57 -5.63
CA GLY A 31 68.06 24.50 -6.46
C GLY A 31 67.10 23.55 -5.71
N PHE A 32 66.69 22.46 -6.36
CA PHE A 32 65.90 21.39 -5.74
C PHE A 32 66.82 20.26 -5.25
N SER A 33 66.47 19.64 -4.13
CA SER A 33 67.12 18.39 -3.69
C SER A 33 66.63 17.20 -4.54
N GLN A 34 67.42 16.13 -4.59
CA GLN A 34 67.01 14.92 -5.31
C GLN A 34 65.73 14.29 -4.74
N GLU A 35 65.52 14.39 -3.43
CA GLU A 35 64.32 13.93 -2.77
C GLU A 35 63.10 14.76 -3.18
N GLN A 36 63.25 16.09 -3.27
CA GLN A 36 62.19 16.97 -3.75
C GLN A 36 61.82 16.67 -5.21
N ILE A 37 62.83 16.47 -6.07
CA ILE A 37 62.61 16.12 -7.47
C ILE A 37 61.83 14.81 -7.59
N ASN A 38 62.21 13.78 -6.83
CA ASN A 38 61.50 12.50 -6.87
C ASN A 38 60.04 12.62 -6.43
N GLN A 39 59.76 13.37 -5.36
CA GLN A 39 58.41 13.61 -4.85
C GLN A 39 57.55 14.43 -5.84
N ILE A 40 58.15 15.43 -6.51
CA ILE A 40 57.48 16.21 -7.55
C ILE A 40 57.10 15.32 -8.73
N TYR A 41 57.98 14.41 -9.15
CA TYR A 41 57.67 13.46 -10.23
C TYR A 41 56.55 12.50 -9.87
N GLU A 42 56.57 11.98 -8.65
CA GLU A 42 55.49 11.11 -8.13
C GLU A 42 54.14 11.84 -8.15
N TYR A 43 54.10 13.05 -7.58
CA TYR A 43 52.91 13.92 -7.59
C TYR A 43 52.43 14.22 -9.02
N ALA A 44 53.35 14.56 -9.93
CA ALA A 44 52.99 14.92 -11.29
C ALA A 44 52.35 13.77 -12.07
N GLN A 45 52.86 12.56 -11.88
CA GLN A 45 52.27 11.40 -12.53
C GLN A 45 50.91 11.06 -11.91
N MET A 46 50.84 11.00 -10.58
CA MET A 46 49.63 10.62 -9.83
C MET A 46 48.47 11.57 -10.12
N VAL A 47 48.69 12.89 -10.06
CA VAL A 47 47.64 13.89 -10.22
C VAL A 47 47.30 14.18 -11.69
N GLY A 48 48.29 14.14 -12.58
CA GLY A 48 48.07 14.34 -14.02
C GLY A 48 47.61 15.75 -14.44
N ASP A 49 47.67 16.73 -13.53
CA ASP A 49 47.25 18.13 -13.76
C ASP A 49 48.46 19.06 -13.89
N GLU A 50 48.69 19.58 -15.10
CA GLU A 50 49.83 20.47 -15.40
C GLU A 50 49.87 21.74 -14.54
N LEU A 51 48.72 22.32 -14.20
CA LEU A 51 48.64 23.56 -13.43
C LEU A 51 49.00 23.32 -11.98
N LYS A 52 48.49 22.24 -11.38
CA LYS A 52 48.83 21.86 -10.00
C LYS A 52 50.31 21.55 -9.86
N VAL A 53 50.87 20.75 -10.78
CA VAL A 53 52.30 20.41 -10.81
C VAL A 53 53.16 21.67 -10.92
N ARG A 54 52.82 22.56 -11.85
CA ARG A 54 53.52 23.83 -12.00
C ARG A 54 53.45 24.65 -10.70
N ASN A 55 52.27 24.80 -10.11
CA ASN A 55 52.10 25.57 -8.88
C ASN A 55 52.93 25.01 -7.72
N LEU A 56 52.98 23.68 -7.57
CA LEU A 56 53.81 23.02 -6.55
C LEU A 56 55.30 23.33 -6.77
N ILE A 57 55.81 23.13 -7.99
CA ILE A 57 57.23 23.38 -8.35
C ILE A 57 57.63 24.83 -8.05
N TRP A 58 56.83 25.80 -8.51
CA TRP A 58 57.14 27.22 -8.31
C TRP A 58 57.02 27.66 -6.85
N SER A 59 56.10 27.06 -6.09
CA SER A 59 55.96 27.32 -4.65
C SER A 59 57.16 26.78 -3.85
N ILE A 60 57.63 25.57 -4.18
CA ILE A 60 58.82 24.97 -3.57
C ILE A 60 60.08 25.77 -3.93
N ALA A 61 60.24 26.18 -5.19
CA ALA A 61 61.37 27.01 -5.62
C ALA A 61 61.44 28.33 -4.84
N GLY A 62 60.30 29.01 -4.68
CA GLY A 62 60.23 30.25 -3.89
C GLY A 62 60.59 30.03 -2.41
N ALA A 63 60.16 28.91 -1.81
CA ALA A 63 60.50 28.57 -0.44
C ALA A 63 61.99 28.17 -0.27
N ASN A 64 62.57 27.47 -1.25
CA ASN A 64 64.00 27.15 -1.31
C ASN A 64 64.85 28.45 -1.32
N ASP A 65 64.46 29.44 -2.11
CA ASP A 65 65.14 30.75 -2.19
C ASP A 65 65.09 31.50 -0.87
N GLN A 66 63.96 31.42 -0.17
CA GLN A 66 63.75 32.03 1.14
C GLN A 66 64.34 31.20 2.30
N SER A 67 64.85 29.99 2.01
CA SER A 67 65.35 29.03 3.02
C SER A 67 64.28 28.59 4.01
N ASP A 68 63.01 28.64 3.62
CA ASP A 68 61.86 28.33 4.47
C ASP A 68 61.59 26.82 4.45
N GLN A 69 62.28 26.09 5.31
CA GLN A 69 62.15 24.63 5.42
C GLN A 69 60.76 24.20 5.91
N GLU A 70 60.12 24.99 6.76
CA GLU A 70 58.78 24.69 7.27
C GLU A 70 57.75 24.76 6.15
N ARG A 71 57.84 25.79 5.30
CA ARG A 71 56.97 25.91 4.13
C ARG A 71 57.17 24.80 3.11
N ILE A 72 58.41 24.34 2.90
CA ILE A 72 58.71 23.21 2.01
C ILE A 72 58.07 21.92 2.54
N VAL A 73 58.23 21.64 3.83
CA VAL A 73 57.62 20.45 4.47
C VAL A 73 56.10 20.51 4.32
N GLN A 74 55.49 21.66 4.56
CA GLN A 74 54.04 21.84 4.40
C GLN A 74 53.59 21.58 2.96
N LEU A 75 54.26 22.16 1.96
CA LEU A 75 53.90 21.97 0.55
C LEU A 75 54.02 20.50 0.11
N MET A 76 55.03 19.79 0.61
CA MET A 76 55.20 18.36 0.31
C MET A 76 54.18 17.49 1.06
N ASP A 77 53.79 17.88 2.27
CA ASP A 77 52.73 17.21 3.03
C ASP A 77 51.36 17.41 2.38
N ASP A 78 51.04 18.63 1.93
CA ASP A 78 49.83 18.95 1.17
C ASP A 78 49.77 18.14 -0.13
N ALA A 79 50.89 18.06 -0.87
CA ALA A 79 51.00 17.26 -2.08
C ALA A 79 50.85 15.75 -1.81
N ARG A 80 51.37 15.25 -0.69
CA ARG A 80 51.21 13.85 -0.27
C ARG A 80 49.75 13.53 0.05
N LYS A 81 49.10 14.37 0.84
CA LYS A 81 47.68 14.23 1.19
C LYS A 81 46.78 14.21 -0.04
N GLU A 82 47.08 15.03 -1.04
CA GLU A 82 46.32 15.02 -2.30
C GLU A 82 46.50 13.70 -3.07
N MET A 83 47.66 13.05 -2.98
CA MET A 83 47.88 11.72 -3.56
C MET A 83 47.20 10.59 -2.78
N GLU A 84 46.98 10.77 -1.47
CA GLU A 84 46.33 9.77 -0.61
C GLU A 84 44.83 9.57 -0.94
N ILE A 85 44.20 10.54 -1.61
CA ILE A 85 42.80 10.49 -2.05
C ILE A 85 42.57 9.44 -3.15
N TYR A 86 43.62 9.06 -3.90
CA TYR A 86 43.47 8.14 -5.02
C TYR A 86 43.35 6.68 -4.55
N PRO A 87 42.45 5.88 -5.15
CA PRO A 87 42.19 4.51 -4.71
C PRO A 87 43.33 3.53 -4.93
N ASP A 88 44.26 3.84 -5.83
CA ASP A 88 45.39 2.99 -6.14
C ASP A 88 46.65 3.84 -6.42
N SER A 89 47.73 3.51 -5.72
CA SER A 89 49.03 4.19 -5.84
C SER A 89 49.92 3.64 -6.97
N GLU A 90 49.61 2.47 -7.51
CA GLU A 90 50.42 1.81 -8.55
C GLU A 90 50.06 2.29 -9.97
N VAL A 91 48.90 2.93 -10.14
CA VAL A 91 48.43 3.50 -11.42
C VAL A 91 48.18 4.99 -11.29
N THR A 92 48.36 5.71 -12.40
CA THR A 92 48.45 7.18 -12.38
C THR A 92 47.35 7.81 -13.22
N MET A 93 46.90 9.02 -12.87
CA MET A 93 45.95 9.76 -13.74
C MET A 93 46.55 10.05 -15.12
N SER A 94 47.87 10.20 -15.21
CA SER A 94 48.57 10.34 -16.50
C SER A 94 48.42 9.08 -17.38
N ALA A 95 48.43 7.89 -16.78
CA ALA A 95 48.15 6.64 -17.49
C ALA A 95 46.70 6.57 -17.96
N LEU A 96 45.76 7.01 -17.12
CA LEU A 96 44.32 7.10 -17.45
C LEU A 96 44.07 8.06 -18.63
N HIS A 97 44.68 9.24 -18.61
CA HIS A 97 44.60 10.21 -19.72
C HIS A 97 45.13 9.60 -21.02
N GLY A 98 46.18 8.78 -20.94
CA GLY A 98 46.72 8.06 -22.10
C GLY A 98 45.84 6.94 -22.63
N TYR A 99 44.82 6.52 -21.88
CA TYR A 99 43.74 5.66 -22.37
C TYR A 99 42.60 6.46 -23.03
N GLY A 100 42.69 7.79 -23.08
CA GLY A 100 41.69 8.67 -23.70
C GLY A 100 40.63 9.21 -22.73
N TYR A 101 40.75 8.94 -21.42
CA TYR A 101 39.83 9.44 -20.39
C TYR A 101 40.34 10.78 -19.86
N LEU A 102 39.82 11.88 -20.40
CA LEU A 102 40.19 13.24 -20.01
C LEU A 102 39.16 13.94 -19.11
N ALA A 103 38.01 13.28 -18.89
CA ALA A 103 37.00 13.77 -17.96
C ALA A 103 37.40 13.45 -16.52
N ASP A 104 37.12 14.37 -15.60
CA ASP A 104 37.38 14.20 -14.17
C ASP A 104 36.24 13.43 -13.48
N ASP A 105 35.94 12.22 -13.98
CA ASP A 105 34.84 11.38 -13.52
C ASP A 105 35.25 9.94 -13.16
N MET A 106 36.53 9.59 -13.33
CA MET A 106 37.05 8.23 -13.14
C MET A 106 38.41 8.26 -12.44
N TYR A 107 38.63 7.34 -11.51
CA TYR A 107 39.97 7.03 -10.98
C TYR A 107 40.48 5.71 -11.58
N PRO A 108 41.78 5.63 -11.94
CA PRO A 108 42.37 4.41 -12.46
C PRO A 108 42.66 3.41 -11.35
N LEU A 109 42.59 2.13 -11.70
CA LEU A 109 42.89 1.00 -10.83
C LEU A 109 43.80 -0.01 -11.54
N SER A 110 44.75 -0.57 -10.81
CA SER A 110 45.48 -1.78 -11.19
C SER A 110 44.56 -3.00 -11.10
N LYS A 111 44.97 -4.12 -11.71
CA LYS A 111 44.25 -5.39 -11.62
C LYS A 111 44.07 -5.85 -10.16
N GLU A 112 45.08 -5.63 -9.32
CA GLU A 112 45.04 -6.05 -7.91
C GLU A 112 44.06 -5.19 -7.10
N ALA A 113 44.12 -3.86 -7.23
CA ALA A 113 43.16 -2.97 -6.58
C ALA A 113 41.73 -3.16 -7.10
N ALA A 114 41.57 -3.36 -8.41
CA ALA A 114 40.28 -3.70 -9.02
C ALA A 114 39.67 -4.96 -8.42
N LEU A 115 40.45 -6.03 -8.23
CA LEU A 115 39.97 -7.25 -7.58
C LEU A 115 39.62 -7.03 -6.10
N ASP A 116 40.41 -6.25 -5.37
CA ASP A 116 40.13 -5.94 -3.96
C ASP A 116 38.83 -5.14 -3.79
N LEU A 117 38.67 -4.06 -4.57
CA LEU A 117 37.47 -3.23 -4.53
C LEU A 117 36.24 -3.98 -5.05
N HIS A 118 36.40 -4.85 -6.06
CA HIS A 118 35.35 -5.76 -6.53
C HIS A 118 34.89 -6.73 -5.43
N MET A 119 35.82 -7.31 -4.66
CA MET A 119 35.49 -8.15 -3.50
C MET A 119 34.71 -7.38 -2.42
N ARG A 120 34.91 -6.07 -2.31
CA ARG A 120 34.16 -5.16 -1.41
C ARG A 120 32.81 -4.68 -2.00
N GLY A 121 32.38 -5.28 -3.11
CA GLY A 121 31.10 -4.98 -3.74
C GLY A 121 31.08 -3.70 -4.60
N LEU A 122 32.24 -3.07 -4.87
CA LEU A 122 32.29 -1.86 -5.68
C LEU A 122 32.22 -2.15 -7.18
N LYS A 123 31.60 -1.23 -7.92
CA LYS A 123 31.44 -1.29 -9.37
C LYS A 123 32.75 -0.94 -10.08
N ILE A 124 33.35 -1.94 -10.73
CA ILE A 124 34.60 -1.80 -11.47
C ILE A 124 34.36 -1.86 -12.97
N TYR A 125 35.09 -1.05 -13.74
CA TYR A 125 35.00 -1.01 -15.19
C TYR A 125 36.34 -1.39 -15.83
N CYS A 126 36.30 -2.22 -16.89
CA CYS A 126 37.47 -2.43 -17.74
C CYS A 126 37.62 -1.23 -18.69
N LEU A 127 38.77 -0.57 -18.66
CA LEU A 127 39.04 0.60 -19.49
C LEU A 127 39.75 0.21 -20.78
N GLN A 128 39.33 0.80 -21.89
CA GLN A 128 39.96 0.62 -23.21
C GLN A 128 40.81 1.84 -23.57
N THR A 129 41.78 1.65 -24.47
CA THR A 129 42.70 2.71 -24.90
C THR A 129 42.08 3.76 -25.83
N ASP A 130 40.82 3.60 -26.23
CA ASP A 130 40.08 4.54 -27.08
C ASP A 130 39.18 5.50 -26.29
N GLY A 131 39.29 5.50 -24.96
CA GLY A 131 38.49 6.31 -24.05
C GLY A 131 37.12 5.70 -23.72
N THR A 132 36.86 4.45 -24.13
CA THR A 132 35.59 3.76 -23.85
C THR A 132 35.73 2.73 -22.74
N LYS A 133 34.76 2.70 -21.82
CA LYS A 133 34.71 1.71 -20.73
C LYS A 133 33.72 0.58 -21.04
N SER A 134 33.97 -0.60 -20.51
CA SER A 134 32.97 -1.68 -20.49
C SER A 134 31.76 -1.31 -19.62
N GLU A 135 30.74 -2.17 -19.60
CA GLU A 135 29.83 -2.26 -18.46
C GLU A 135 30.57 -2.70 -17.18
N TYR A 136 29.85 -2.88 -16.07
CA TYR A 136 30.39 -3.43 -14.84
C TYR A 136 31.07 -4.78 -15.08
N ALA A 137 32.34 -4.88 -14.70
CA ALA A 137 33.19 -6.03 -14.93
C ALA A 137 32.92 -7.12 -13.88
N SER A 138 32.82 -8.38 -14.33
CA SER A 138 32.85 -9.53 -13.42
C SER A 138 34.28 -9.82 -12.97
N ARG A 139 34.43 -10.65 -11.94
CA ARG A 139 35.74 -11.13 -11.48
C ARG A 139 36.55 -11.77 -12.61
N GLU A 140 35.91 -12.60 -13.44
CA GLU A 140 36.54 -13.25 -14.60
C GLU A 140 36.97 -12.22 -15.65
N MET A 141 36.12 -11.22 -15.92
CA MET A 141 36.48 -10.12 -16.84
C MET A 141 37.68 -9.34 -16.32
N ILE A 142 37.76 -9.08 -15.00
CA ILE A 142 38.92 -8.40 -14.40
C ILE A 142 40.19 -9.27 -14.52
N GLN A 143 40.05 -10.59 -14.35
CA GLN A 143 41.17 -11.51 -14.49
C GLN A 143 41.68 -11.59 -15.94
N GLU A 144 40.78 -11.66 -16.92
CA GLU A 144 41.08 -11.81 -18.35
C GLU A 144 41.49 -10.51 -19.03
N HIS A 145 40.98 -9.36 -18.58
CA HIS A 145 41.29 -8.06 -19.19
C HIS A 145 42.74 -7.67 -18.94
N GLU A 146 43.43 -7.29 -20.01
CA GLU A 146 44.81 -6.82 -19.98
C GLU A 146 44.79 -5.30 -20.23
N GLY A 147 44.72 -4.52 -19.16
CA GLY A 147 44.67 -3.06 -19.23
C GLY A 147 44.40 -2.40 -17.87
N LEU A 148 44.08 -1.11 -17.91
CA LEU A 148 43.62 -0.37 -16.74
C LEU A 148 42.16 -0.68 -16.41
N PHE A 149 41.83 -0.54 -15.13
CA PHE A 149 40.48 -0.57 -14.62
C PHE A 149 40.11 0.80 -14.08
N GLY A 150 38.82 1.04 -13.87
CA GLY A 150 38.35 2.31 -13.33
C GLY A 150 37.22 2.16 -12.34
N ILE A 151 37.17 3.10 -11.40
CA ILE A 151 36.04 3.35 -10.50
C ILE A 151 35.57 4.79 -10.69
N GLU A 152 34.27 5.02 -10.67
CA GLU A 152 33.72 6.37 -10.79
C GLU A 152 34.11 7.23 -9.60
N LYS A 153 34.66 8.41 -9.90
CA LYS A 153 35.17 9.35 -8.90
C LYS A 153 34.13 9.70 -7.84
N ARG A 154 32.88 9.93 -8.24
CA ARG A 154 31.76 10.21 -7.32
C ARG A 154 31.48 9.07 -6.33
N VAL A 155 31.64 7.81 -6.76
CA VAL A 155 31.43 6.65 -5.90
C VAL A 155 32.58 6.52 -4.90
N TRP A 156 33.81 6.80 -5.35
CA TRP A 156 34.98 6.79 -4.49
C TRP A 156 34.99 7.93 -3.46
N ASP A 157 34.78 9.17 -3.90
CA ASP A 157 34.80 10.33 -3.01
C ASP A 157 33.70 10.22 -1.93
N ALA A 158 32.56 9.58 -2.24
CA ALA A 158 31.50 9.31 -1.27
C ALA A 158 31.89 8.26 -0.20
N LEU A 159 32.86 7.37 -0.48
CA LEU A 159 33.40 6.43 0.53
C LEU A 159 34.18 7.16 1.62
N GLU A 160 34.93 8.21 1.27
CA GLU A 160 35.72 8.97 2.23
C GLU A 160 34.85 9.89 3.10
N GLU A 161 33.76 10.44 2.56
CA GLU A 161 32.85 11.31 3.32
C GLU A 161 32.00 10.54 4.36
N ASP A 162 31.81 9.23 4.17
CA ASP A 162 30.95 8.36 5.00
C ASP A 162 31.75 7.52 6.03
N GLU A 163 33.02 7.88 6.31
CA GLU A 163 33.79 7.25 7.40
C GLU A 163 33.05 7.46 8.74
N PRO A 164 32.73 6.37 9.48
CA PRO A 164 31.92 6.47 10.68
C PRO A 164 32.64 7.26 11.77
N VAL A 165 32.00 8.35 12.24
CA VAL A 165 32.30 8.89 13.56
C VAL A 165 31.84 7.84 14.55
N TYR A 166 32.79 7.07 15.11
CA TYR A 166 32.51 6.12 16.19
C TYR A 166 31.96 6.88 17.41
N THR A 167 30.64 7.03 17.49
CA THR A 167 29.92 7.32 18.72
C THR A 167 29.44 6.00 19.29
N GLU A 168 29.94 5.62 20.47
CA GLU A 168 29.79 4.28 21.07
C GLU A 168 28.34 3.84 21.40
N ASP A 169 27.28 4.60 21.10
CA ASP A 169 25.94 4.35 21.67
C ASP A 169 24.77 4.47 20.67
N ILE A 170 24.90 3.98 19.44
CA ILE A 170 23.74 3.84 18.53
C ILE A 170 23.67 2.37 18.08
N GLU A 171 22.73 1.61 18.64
CA GLU A 171 22.35 0.32 18.08
C GLU A 171 21.86 0.53 16.63
N PRO A 172 22.33 -0.27 15.66
CA PRO A 172 21.89 -0.10 14.29
C PRO A 172 20.37 -0.33 14.21
N LEU A 173 19.66 0.64 13.66
CA LEU A 173 18.19 0.64 13.47
C LEU A 173 17.72 -0.38 12.39
N HIS A 174 18.55 -1.38 12.09
CA HIS A 174 18.33 -2.35 11.03
C HIS A 174 18.23 -3.75 11.63
N ASP A 175 17.42 -4.59 10.99
CA ASP A 175 17.30 -5.99 11.35
C ASP A 175 18.69 -6.67 11.35
N PRO A 176 18.91 -7.67 12.23
CA PRO A 176 20.15 -8.42 12.24
C PRO A 176 20.42 -8.99 10.84
N MET A 177 21.64 -8.78 10.34
CA MET A 177 22.05 -9.19 8.99
C MET A 177 22.76 -10.54 9.01
N THR A 178 22.64 -11.28 7.91
CA THR A 178 23.28 -12.58 7.70
C THR A 178 23.95 -12.62 6.33
N VAL A 179 25.08 -13.33 6.23
CA VAL A 179 25.88 -13.45 5.00
C VAL A 179 25.41 -14.65 4.20
N ILE A 180 25.20 -14.44 2.90
CA ILE A 180 24.80 -15.46 1.93
C ILE A 180 25.74 -15.48 0.72
N ASP A 181 25.83 -16.62 0.05
CA ASP A 181 26.59 -16.75 -1.19
C ASP A 181 25.83 -16.14 -2.39
N LYS A 182 26.55 -15.84 -3.47
CA LYS A 182 25.99 -15.28 -4.72
C LYS A 182 24.82 -16.08 -5.29
N GLY A 183 24.87 -17.42 -5.24
CA GLY A 183 23.79 -18.26 -5.79
C GLY A 183 22.50 -18.09 -5.01
N THR A 184 22.60 -18.12 -3.68
CA THR A 184 21.48 -17.84 -2.78
C THR A 184 20.97 -16.40 -2.93
N ALA A 185 21.89 -15.43 -3.08
CA ALA A 185 21.54 -14.03 -3.29
C ALA A 185 20.71 -13.83 -4.57
N LEU A 186 21.12 -14.43 -5.68
CA LEU A 186 20.35 -14.38 -6.93
C LEU A 186 18.97 -15.03 -6.78
N LYS A 187 18.91 -16.20 -6.13
CA LYS A 187 17.65 -16.92 -5.89
C LYS A 187 16.65 -16.06 -5.09
N TYR A 188 17.11 -15.42 -4.02
CA TYR A 188 16.28 -14.59 -3.15
C TYR A 188 15.95 -13.24 -3.78
N TYR A 189 16.89 -12.62 -4.49
CA TYR A 189 16.61 -11.43 -5.30
C TYR A 189 15.53 -11.71 -6.34
N ASP A 190 15.62 -12.85 -7.04
CA ASP A 190 14.60 -13.29 -8.00
C ASP A 190 13.25 -13.59 -7.34
N ALA A 191 13.20 -13.83 -6.03
CA ALA A 191 11.97 -13.95 -5.23
C ALA A 191 11.42 -12.59 -4.74
N GLY A 192 12.08 -11.48 -5.08
CA GLY A 192 11.69 -10.13 -4.66
C GLY A 192 12.27 -9.69 -3.33
N ALA A 193 13.34 -10.34 -2.84
CA ALA A 193 14.04 -9.96 -1.63
C ALA A 193 15.02 -8.81 -1.84
N THR A 194 15.14 -7.94 -0.85
CA THR A 194 16.18 -6.90 -0.88
C THR A 194 17.52 -7.50 -0.45
N ILE A 195 18.44 -7.60 -1.40
CA ILE A 195 19.80 -8.08 -1.17
C ILE A 195 20.72 -6.89 -1.00
N TYR A 196 21.57 -6.92 0.02
CA TYR A 196 22.52 -5.87 0.31
C TYR A 196 23.94 -6.31 -0.01
N LEU A 197 24.72 -5.35 -0.51
CA LEU A 197 26.14 -5.51 -0.76
C LEU A 197 26.89 -5.56 0.59
N ILE A 198 27.91 -6.40 0.69
CA ILE A 198 28.85 -6.37 1.82
C ILE A 198 29.91 -5.33 1.47
N THR A 199 29.77 -4.16 2.10
CA THR A 199 30.59 -3.00 1.81
C THR A 199 31.20 -2.45 3.11
N PRO A 200 32.29 -1.66 3.02
CA PRO A 200 32.86 -1.02 4.20
C PRO A 200 32.02 0.17 4.72
N PHE A 201 30.94 0.55 4.03
CA PHE A 201 30.08 1.66 4.44
C PHE A 201 29.31 1.32 5.73
N SER A 202 29.04 2.36 6.53
CA SER A 202 28.16 2.22 7.69
C SER A 202 26.69 2.00 7.28
N GLN A 203 26.31 2.50 6.10
CA GLN A 203 24.97 2.38 5.54
C GLN A 203 24.80 1.11 4.71
N LEU A 204 23.62 0.49 4.82
CA LEU A 204 23.25 -0.66 4.00
C LEU A 204 23.00 -0.22 2.55
N ILE A 205 23.74 -0.82 1.61
CA ILE A 205 23.58 -0.57 0.17
C ILE A 205 22.85 -1.76 -0.47
N ALA A 206 21.60 -1.54 -0.86
CA ALA A 206 20.81 -2.53 -1.58
C ALA A 206 21.29 -2.67 -3.03
N ALA A 207 21.33 -3.91 -3.53
CA ALA A 207 21.52 -4.18 -4.95
C ALA A 207 20.32 -3.65 -5.73
N SER A 208 20.57 -2.72 -6.63
CA SER A 208 19.53 -2.05 -7.42
C SER A 208 19.18 -2.82 -8.71
N GLU A 209 20.10 -3.66 -9.18
CA GLU A 209 19.95 -4.44 -10.41
C GLU A 209 20.48 -5.85 -10.21
N ARG A 210 19.79 -6.84 -10.78
CA ARG A 210 20.21 -8.26 -10.75
C ARG A 210 21.66 -8.46 -11.21
N MET A 211 22.10 -7.69 -12.20
CA MET A 211 23.46 -7.77 -12.75
C MET A 211 24.54 -7.41 -11.72
N GLU A 212 24.21 -6.55 -10.73
CA GLU A 212 25.14 -6.22 -9.63
C GLU A 212 25.45 -7.46 -8.79
N ILE A 213 24.49 -8.37 -8.62
CA ILE A 213 24.68 -9.62 -7.89
C ILE A 213 25.43 -10.63 -8.76
N GLU A 214 25.03 -10.78 -10.03
CA GLU A 214 25.67 -11.72 -10.96
C GLU A 214 27.17 -11.44 -11.14
N ARG A 215 27.48 -10.17 -11.43
CA ARG A 215 28.86 -9.73 -11.72
C ARG A 215 29.61 -9.23 -10.50
N GLY A 216 28.94 -8.97 -9.38
CA GLY A 216 29.56 -8.45 -8.15
C GLY A 216 30.29 -9.51 -7.33
N ALA A 217 30.40 -9.23 -6.02
CA ALA A 217 31.14 -10.04 -5.05
C ALA A 217 30.61 -11.48 -4.92
N ASP A 218 31.39 -12.36 -4.30
CA ASP A 218 31.00 -13.77 -4.09
C ASP A 218 29.97 -13.94 -2.95
N HIS A 219 29.84 -12.93 -2.08
CA HIS A 219 28.98 -12.96 -0.90
C HIS A 219 28.20 -11.64 -0.79
N PHE A 220 27.00 -11.75 -0.24
CA PHE A 220 26.05 -10.66 -0.02
C PHE A 220 25.46 -10.80 1.38
N GLN A 221 24.65 -9.83 1.79
CA GLN A 221 23.94 -9.89 3.06
C GLN A 221 22.45 -9.55 2.88
N LEU A 222 21.61 -10.11 3.75
CA LEU A 222 20.19 -9.79 3.87
C LEU A 222 19.79 -9.88 5.35
N SER A 223 18.57 -9.47 5.70
CA SER A 223 18.13 -9.61 7.09
C SER A 223 17.88 -11.07 7.45
N VAL A 224 18.10 -11.43 8.72
CA VAL A 224 17.80 -12.76 9.25
C VAL A 224 16.31 -13.08 9.11
N TYR A 225 15.45 -12.07 9.26
CA TYR A 225 14.01 -12.20 9.03
C TYR A 225 13.72 -12.64 7.59
N GLU A 226 14.28 -11.93 6.61
CA GLU A 226 14.10 -12.21 5.19
C GLU A 226 14.61 -13.61 4.81
N GLN A 227 15.79 -13.99 5.34
CA GLN A 227 16.35 -15.32 5.14
C GLN A 227 15.42 -16.41 5.71
N THR A 228 14.90 -16.21 6.92
CA THR A 228 14.03 -17.18 7.60
C THR A 228 12.71 -17.34 6.83
N LEU A 229 12.07 -16.23 6.46
CA LEU A 229 10.84 -16.21 5.67
C LEU A 229 11.01 -17.01 4.37
N LEU A 230 12.07 -16.75 3.61
CA LEU A 230 12.29 -17.43 2.32
C LEU A 230 12.63 -18.92 2.49
N GLN A 231 13.32 -19.31 3.56
CA GLN A 231 13.59 -20.71 3.88
C GLN A 231 12.32 -21.47 4.28
N ASP A 232 11.44 -20.84 5.07
CA ASP A 232 10.16 -21.40 5.45
C ASP A 232 9.26 -21.60 4.22
N LEU A 233 9.21 -20.60 3.33
CA LEU A 233 8.49 -20.70 2.06
C LEU A 233 9.05 -21.78 1.14
N GLU A 234 10.37 -21.93 1.05
CA GLU A 234 10.98 -23.03 0.29
C GLU A 234 10.57 -24.40 0.83
N THR A 235 10.50 -24.54 2.15
CA THR A 235 10.05 -25.77 2.81
C THR A 235 8.57 -26.01 2.54
N GLU A 236 7.75 -24.96 2.58
CA GLU A 236 6.32 -25.06 2.33
C GLU A 236 6.02 -25.41 0.86
N MET A 237 6.79 -24.88 -0.09
CA MET A 237 6.72 -25.26 -1.51
C MET A 237 6.88 -26.77 -1.74
N GLU A 238 7.62 -27.49 -0.91
CA GLU A 238 7.73 -28.95 -1.02
C GLU A 238 6.36 -29.65 -0.86
N ASN A 239 5.43 -29.03 -0.12
CA ASN A 239 4.07 -29.52 0.08
C ASN A 239 3.08 -28.98 -0.97
N HIS A 240 3.50 -28.04 -1.82
CA HIS A 240 2.66 -27.36 -2.82
C HIS A 240 3.28 -27.46 -4.23
N PRO A 241 3.24 -28.64 -4.88
CA PRO A 241 3.86 -28.86 -6.18
C PRO A 241 3.30 -28.01 -7.33
N GLN A 242 2.14 -27.36 -7.12
CA GLN A 242 1.54 -26.40 -8.05
C GLN A 242 2.23 -25.02 -8.08
N LEU A 243 3.14 -24.73 -7.13
CA LEU A 243 3.93 -23.50 -7.11
C LEU A 243 5.16 -23.65 -7.99
N GLN A 244 5.34 -22.70 -8.92
CA GLN A 244 6.36 -22.76 -9.96
C GLN A 244 7.67 -22.07 -9.57
N SER A 245 7.63 -21.16 -8.58
CA SER A 245 8.81 -20.39 -8.18
C SER A 245 8.69 -19.90 -6.73
N LEU A 246 9.83 -19.57 -6.13
CA LEU A 246 9.87 -18.96 -4.79
C LEU A 246 9.20 -17.57 -4.76
N LYS A 247 9.29 -16.81 -5.87
CA LYS A 247 8.54 -15.56 -6.06
C LYS A 247 7.03 -15.78 -5.91
N GLU A 248 6.53 -16.83 -6.54
CA GLU A 248 5.11 -17.19 -6.49
C GLU A 248 4.70 -17.70 -5.11
N ALA A 249 5.54 -18.51 -4.47
CA ALA A 249 5.29 -18.96 -3.11
C ALA A 249 5.24 -17.79 -2.13
N ARG A 250 6.15 -16.83 -2.24
CA ARG A 250 6.15 -15.62 -1.41
C ARG A 250 4.86 -14.81 -1.60
N LEU A 251 4.39 -14.68 -2.85
CA LEU A 251 3.13 -14.01 -3.13
C LEU A 251 1.92 -14.77 -2.56
N LEU A 252 1.86 -16.10 -2.69
CA LEU A 252 0.64 -16.87 -2.41
C LEU A 252 0.58 -17.47 -1.01
N LEU A 253 1.72 -17.75 -0.37
CA LEU A 253 1.82 -18.36 0.96
C LEU A 253 2.36 -17.38 2.01
N GLY A 254 3.03 -16.31 1.59
CA GLY A 254 3.53 -15.29 2.50
C GLY A 254 2.40 -14.50 3.17
N ASN A 255 2.71 -13.83 4.28
CA ASN A 255 1.78 -12.94 4.99
C ASN A 255 2.07 -11.46 4.72
N GLU A 256 2.88 -11.17 3.70
CA GLU A 256 3.23 -9.80 3.33
C GLU A 256 2.14 -9.20 2.43
N HIS A 257 1.84 -7.91 2.63
CA HIS A 257 0.92 -7.17 1.75
C HIS A 257 1.57 -6.98 0.37
N ARG A 258 1.24 -7.86 -0.58
CA ARG A 258 1.90 -7.96 -1.90
C ARG A 258 0.88 -8.07 -3.01
N TYR A 259 1.30 -7.72 -4.22
CA TYR A 259 0.58 -8.04 -5.43
C TYR A 259 1.45 -8.83 -6.40
N GLY A 260 0.80 -9.53 -7.32
CA GLY A 260 1.43 -10.21 -8.43
C GLY A 260 0.62 -10.08 -9.71
N ILE A 261 1.32 -10.07 -10.83
CA ILE A 261 0.72 -9.96 -12.16
C ILE A 261 0.94 -11.27 -12.89
N TYR A 262 -0.17 -11.88 -13.29
CA TYR A 262 -0.23 -13.10 -14.07
C TYR A 262 -0.63 -12.76 -15.51
N GLN A 263 0.19 -13.20 -16.46
CA GLN A 263 -0.08 -13.05 -17.90
C GLN A 263 -0.21 -14.42 -18.54
N PHE A 264 -1.03 -14.53 -19.58
CA PHE A 264 -1.28 -15.81 -20.22
C PHE A 264 0.03 -16.42 -20.75
N LYS A 265 0.12 -17.74 -20.66
CA LYS A 265 1.27 -18.50 -21.11
C LYS A 265 1.14 -18.81 -22.61
N GLU A 266 2.19 -18.55 -23.38
CA GLU A 266 2.20 -18.94 -24.79
C GLU A 266 1.99 -20.45 -24.96
N GLY A 267 1.09 -20.82 -25.88
CA GLY A 267 0.63 -22.18 -26.15
C GLY A 267 -0.35 -22.77 -25.14
N SER A 268 -0.83 -22.00 -24.16
CA SER A 268 -1.84 -22.45 -23.19
C SER A 268 -3.27 -22.26 -23.70
N PHE A 269 -4.26 -22.77 -22.97
CA PHE A 269 -5.67 -22.56 -23.35
C PHE A 269 -6.07 -21.08 -23.25
N ALA A 270 -5.38 -20.30 -22.42
CA ALA A 270 -5.63 -18.86 -22.27
C ALA A 270 -5.41 -18.05 -23.55
N GLU A 271 -4.60 -18.53 -24.51
CA GLU A 271 -4.49 -17.87 -25.82
C GLU A 271 -5.82 -17.79 -26.57
N THR A 272 -6.73 -18.74 -26.34
CA THR A 272 -8.03 -18.79 -27.03
C THR A 272 -8.98 -17.68 -26.61
N TYR A 273 -8.70 -17.04 -25.47
CA TYR A 273 -9.46 -15.93 -24.92
C TYR A 273 -8.58 -14.74 -24.53
N ALA A 274 -7.32 -14.70 -24.99
CA ALA A 274 -6.44 -13.57 -24.77
C ALA A 274 -7.08 -12.29 -25.32
N PHE A 275 -7.02 -11.20 -24.53
CA PHE A 275 -7.65 -9.91 -24.85
C PHE A 275 -9.19 -9.93 -24.91
N MET A 276 -9.83 -11.02 -24.50
CA MET A 276 -11.28 -11.10 -24.39
C MET A 276 -11.75 -10.67 -23.00
N ASN A 277 -12.84 -9.91 -22.94
CA ASN A 277 -13.40 -9.42 -21.68
C ASN A 277 -14.06 -10.52 -20.85
N MET A 278 -14.43 -10.21 -19.61
CA MET A 278 -15.07 -11.18 -18.71
C MET A 278 -16.39 -11.72 -19.28
N ASN A 279 -17.12 -10.91 -20.06
CA ASN A 279 -18.35 -11.35 -20.72
C ASN A 279 -18.06 -12.53 -21.66
N TYR A 280 -17.04 -12.44 -22.50
CA TYR A 280 -16.63 -13.54 -23.38
C TYR A 280 -16.31 -14.82 -22.61
N ILE A 281 -15.57 -14.71 -21.49
CA ILE A 281 -15.21 -15.84 -20.63
C ILE A 281 -16.46 -16.54 -20.11
N MET A 282 -17.40 -15.78 -19.54
CA MET A 282 -18.67 -16.29 -19.01
C MET A 282 -19.53 -16.91 -20.13
N ASP A 283 -19.62 -16.22 -21.27
CA ASP A 283 -20.44 -16.60 -22.43
C ASP A 283 -19.95 -17.87 -23.14
N HIS A 284 -18.66 -18.22 -22.97
CA HIS A 284 -18.07 -19.45 -23.50
C HIS A 284 -17.93 -20.53 -22.44
N ASN A 285 -18.42 -20.27 -21.22
CA ASN A 285 -18.25 -21.14 -20.06
C ASN A 285 -16.77 -21.55 -19.88
N ILE A 286 -15.88 -20.58 -20.09
CA ILE A 286 -14.44 -20.75 -19.95
C ILE A 286 -14.12 -20.62 -18.46
N THR A 287 -13.50 -21.67 -17.91
CA THR A 287 -12.91 -21.60 -16.58
C THR A 287 -11.48 -21.12 -16.71
N ILE A 288 -11.16 -20.01 -16.04
CA ILE A 288 -9.80 -19.47 -16.01
C ILE A 288 -8.98 -20.29 -15.02
N HIS A 289 -7.96 -20.97 -15.52
CA HIS A 289 -7.07 -21.81 -14.74
C HIS A 289 -5.72 -21.11 -14.55
N LYS A 290 -5.20 -21.10 -13.31
CA LYS A 290 -3.88 -20.51 -13.00
C LYS A 290 -2.76 -21.13 -13.86
N GLU A 291 -2.87 -22.42 -14.16
CA GLU A 291 -1.89 -23.19 -14.93
C GLU A 291 -1.69 -22.65 -16.36
N ASP A 292 -2.67 -21.92 -16.88
CA ASP A 292 -2.61 -21.28 -18.20
C ASP A 292 -1.91 -19.91 -18.17
N TYR A 293 -1.44 -19.46 -17.01
CA TYR A 293 -0.78 -18.19 -16.77
C TYR A 293 0.63 -18.36 -16.18
N ASN A 294 1.48 -17.34 -16.36
CA ASN A 294 2.76 -17.20 -15.70
C ASN A 294 2.75 -15.96 -14.80
N LEU A 295 3.27 -16.08 -13.58
CA LEU A 295 3.58 -14.93 -12.74
C LEU A 295 4.76 -14.16 -13.35
N VAL A 296 4.50 -12.99 -13.93
CA VAL A 296 5.53 -12.16 -14.58
C VAL A 296 6.12 -11.11 -13.64
N TYR A 297 5.41 -10.75 -12.59
CA TYR A 297 5.84 -9.72 -11.64
C TYR A 297 5.24 -9.93 -10.25
N SER A 298 5.97 -9.57 -9.21
CA SER A 298 5.42 -9.46 -7.85
C SER A 298 6.23 -8.46 -7.04
N ALA A 299 5.54 -7.63 -6.26
CA ALA A 299 6.13 -6.63 -5.37
C ALA A 299 5.22 -6.39 -4.17
N GLU A 300 5.76 -5.70 -3.16
CA GLU A 300 4.96 -5.16 -2.05
C GLU A 300 3.93 -4.16 -2.56
N MET A 301 2.74 -4.20 -1.96
CA MET A 301 1.67 -3.27 -2.24
C MET A 301 1.78 -2.11 -1.25
N LEU A 302 1.87 -0.87 -1.74
CA LEU A 302 1.94 0.30 -0.86
C LEU A 302 0.53 0.67 -0.38
N PRO A 303 0.37 1.34 0.79
CA PRO A 303 -0.94 1.79 1.26
C PRO A 303 -1.69 2.74 0.31
N SER A 304 -0.96 3.40 -0.60
CA SER A 304 -1.51 4.26 -1.64
C SER A 304 -1.84 3.53 -2.96
N ASP A 305 -1.44 2.26 -3.10
CA ASP A 305 -1.67 1.50 -4.31
C ASP A 305 -3.14 1.09 -4.43
N SER A 306 -3.68 1.20 -5.64
CA SER A 306 -5.01 0.70 -6.03
C SER A 306 -4.88 -0.11 -7.32
N LEU A 307 -5.88 -0.92 -7.66
CA LEU A 307 -5.86 -1.69 -8.91
C LEU A 307 -5.72 -0.77 -10.13
N ASP A 308 -6.41 0.38 -10.13
CA ASP A 308 -6.26 1.41 -11.18
C ASP A 308 -4.85 2.00 -11.20
N GLY A 309 -4.27 2.29 -10.03
CA GLY A 309 -2.90 2.80 -9.91
C GLY A 309 -1.85 1.79 -10.40
N LEU A 310 -2.08 0.50 -10.14
CA LEU A 310 -1.24 -0.58 -10.69
C LEU A 310 -1.39 -0.62 -12.21
N TYR A 311 -2.61 -0.59 -12.75
CA TYR A 311 -2.82 -0.58 -14.20
C TYR A 311 -2.15 0.61 -14.89
N GLU A 312 -2.21 1.81 -14.30
CA GLU A 312 -1.51 3.00 -14.79
C GLU A 312 0.01 2.80 -14.76
N ARG A 313 0.56 2.34 -13.62
CA ARG A 313 1.99 2.09 -13.43
C ARG A 313 2.53 1.12 -14.48
N PHE A 314 1.87 0.00 -14.73
CA PHE A 314 2.35 -1.01 -15.67
C PHE A 314 2.11 -0.66 -17.15
N ASN A 315 1.46 0.48 -17.45
CA ASN A 315 1.25 0.96 -18.81
C ASN A 315 2.02 2.25 -19.13
N ILE A 316 2.17 3.16 -18.15
CA ILE A 316 2.84 4.45 -18.32
C ILE A 316 4.23 4.41 -17.69
N ASP A 317 4.30 4.18 -16.38
CA ASP A 317 5.52 4.29 -15.57
C ASP A 317 6.06 2.91 -15.15
N ARG A 318 6.36 2.08 -16.16
CA ARG A 318 6.72 0.68 -15.97
C ARG A 318 7.97 0.50 -15.10
N PRO A 319 7.93 -0.40 -14.08
CA PRO A 319 9.12 -0.77 -13.31
C PRO A 319 10.23 -1.31 -14.23
N ARG A 320 11.49 -1.02 -13.89
CA ARG A 320 12.64 -1.41 -14.73
C ARG A 320 12.84 -2.94 -14.79
N ASP A 321 12.43 -3.63 -13.75
CA ASP A 321 12.51 -5.08 -13.57
C ASP A 321 11.26 -5.82 -14.09
N PHE A 322 10.26 -5.10 -14.60
CA PHE A 322 9.08 -5.69 -15.22
C PHE A 322 9.41 -6.29 -16.60
N THR A 323 9.22 -7.60 -16.75
CA THR A 323 9.55 -8.35 -17.98
C THR A 323 8.33 -8.79 -18.79
N GLY A 324 7.13 -8.55 -18.27
CA GLY A 324 5.86 -8.84 -18.96
C GLY A 324 5.51 -7.82 -20.05
N HIS A 325 4.43 -8.10 -20.78
CA HIS A 325 3.86 -7.11 -21.70
C HIS A 325 3.03 -6.07 -20.95
N SER A 326 2.63 -4.99 -21.64
CA SER A 326 1.70 -3.99 -21.09
C SER A 326 0.46 -4.65 -20.50
N MET A 327 0.04 -4.19 -19.31
CA MET A 327 -1.13 -4.73 -18.62
C MET A 327 -2.39 -4.49 -19.45
N SER A 328 -3.11 -5.55 -19.77
CA SER A 328 -4.21 -5.54 -20.75
C SER A 328 -5.34 -6.49 -20.38
N VAL A 329 -6.45 -6.42 -21.12
CA VAL A 329 -7.60 -7.30 -20.92
C VAL A 329 -7.16 -8.77 -20.99
N GLY A 330 -7.56 -9.58 -20.01
CA GLY A 330 -7.13 -10.97 -19.92
C GLY A 330 -6.03 -11.25 -18.90
N ASP A 331 -5.28 -10.21 -18.49
CA ASP A 331 -4.28 -10.31 -17.42
C ASP A 331 -4.96 -10.43 -16.05
N ILE A 332 -4.25 -10.98 -15.06
CA ILE A 332 -4.80 -11.21 -13.72
C ILE A 332 -3.87 -10.59 -12.68
N ILE A 333 -4.44 -9.79 -11.78
CA ILE A 333 -3.76 -9.21 -10.64
C ILE A 333 -4.16 -10.03 -9.41
N VAL A 334 -3.20 -10.68 -8.77
CA VAL A 334 -3.42 -11.34 -7.48
C VAL A 334 -2.91 -10.43 -6.38
N VAL A 335 -3.72 -10.17 -5.38
CA VAL A 335 -3.36 -9.40 -4.18
C VAL A 335 -3.37 -10.37 -3.01
N ASN A 336 -2.28 -10.35 -2.24
CA ASN A 336 -2.20 -10.98 -0.95
C ASN A 336 -2.21 -9.88 0.10
N ASP A 337 -3.30 -9.80 0.85
CA ASP A 337 -3.45 -8.89 1.97
C ASP A 337 -3.35 -9.66 3.28
N GLU A 338 -2.14 -9.76 3.83
CA GLU A 338 -1.83 -10.46 5.08
C GLU A 338 -2.39 -11.90 5.16
N GLY A 339 -2.29 -12.64 4.06
CA GLY A 339 -2.78 -14.01 3.90
C GLY A 339 -4.16 -14.12 3.23
N ASN A 340 -4.86 -13.00 3.01
CA ASN A 340 -6.10 -12.96 2.24
C ASN A 340 -5.80 -12.79 0.75
N LEU A 341 -5.95 -13.87 -0.01
CA LEU A 341 -5.71 -13.88 -1.45
C LEU A 341 -6.96 -13.51 -2.23
N THR A 342 -6.89 -12.43 -3.00
CA THR A 342 -7.89 -12.06 -3.99
C THR A 342 -7.27 -12.01 -5.37
N ALA A 343 -8.01 -12.41 -6.39
CA ALA A 343 -7.55 -12.41 -7.77
C ALA A 343 -8.50 -11.57 -8.62
N TYR A 344 -7.96 -10.69 -9.45
CA TYR A 344 -8.71 -9.73 -10.25
C TYR A 344 -8.34 -9.86 -11.71
N PHE A 345 -9.31 -10.26 -12.53
CA PHE A 345 -9.22 -10.21 -13.98
C PHE A 345 -9.27 -8.76 -14.48
N VAL A 346 -8.30 -8.37 -15.28
CA VAL A 346 -8.28 -7.07 -15.97
C VAL A 346 -9.31 -7.12 -17.09
N ASP A 347 -10.38 -6.35 -16.94
CA ASP A 347 -11.45 -6.23 -17.91
C ASP A 347 -11.33 -4.92 -18.71
N SER A 348 -12.14 -4.79 -19.76
CA SER A 348 -12.16 -3.67 -20.71
C SER A 348 -12.27 -2.28 -20.08
N ILE A 349 -12.95 -2.15 -18.93
CA ILE A 349 -13.20 -0.87 -18.25
C ILE A 349 -13.08 -0.95 -16.71
N SER A 350 -12.75 -2.11 -16.16
CA SER A 350 -12.73 -2.34 -14.70
C SER A 350 -11.93 -3.61 -14.35
N PHE A 351 -11.92 -3.98 -13.08
CA PHE A 351 -11.40 -5.25 -12.58
C PHE A 351 -12.54 -6.16 -12.12
N LYS A 352 -12.46 -7.46 -12.42
CA LYS A 352 -13.45 -8.46 -12.00
C LYS A 352 -12.79 -9.51 -11.12
N GLU A 353 -13.31 -9.70 -9.91
CA GLU A 353 -12.78 -10.69 -8.98
C GLU A 353 -13.01 -12.12 -9.48
N LEU A 354 -12.06 -13.01 -9.20
CA LEU A 354 -12.02 -14.42 -9.58
C LEU A 354 -12.01 -15.30 -8.32
N ASP A 355 -13.13 -15.96 -8.04
CA ASP A 355 -13.32 -16.72 -6.79
C ASP A 355 -12.49 -18.00 -6.69
N GLN A 356 -12.01 -18.57 -7.80
CA GLN A 356 -11.33 -19.88 -7.85
C GLN A 356 -10.00 -19.87 -8.60
N PHE A 357 -9.40 -18.70 -8.82
CA PHE A 357 -8.12 -18.63 -9.53
C PHE A 357 -6.99 -19.24 -8.71
N ILE A 358 -7.02 -19.09 -7.38
CA ILE A 358 -6.00 -19.63 -6.46
C ILE A 358 -6.61 -20.77 -5.63
N ASN A 359 -6.42 -22.01 -6.06
CA ASN A 359 -6.80 -23.21 -5.30
C ASN A 359 -5.55 -23.85 -4.66
N LEU A 360 -5.33 -23.54 -3.38
CA LEU A 360 -4.28 -24.15 -2.55
C LEU A 360 -4.90 -25.11 -1.52
N GLU A 361 -5.72 -26.06 -1.96
CA GLU A 361 -6.15 -27.15 -1.06
C GLU A 361 -4.94 -28.04 -0.69
N LYS A 362 -4.77 -28.30 0.61
CA LYS A 362 -3.77 -29.23 1.14
C LYS A 362 -4.03 -30.64 0.62
N VAL A 363 -3.14 -31.15 -0.24
CA VAL A 363 -3.12 -32.57 -0.61
C VAL A 363 -2.68 -33.37 0.61
N LEU A 364 -3.63 -33.84 1.42
CA LEU A 364 -3.36 -34.88 2.41
C LEU A 364 -3.16 -36.21 1.66
N PRO A 365 -2.06 -36.94 1.89
CA PRO A 365 -1.79 -38.18 1.17
C PRO A 365 -2.85 -39.24 1.48
N GLU A 366 -3.39 -39.82 0.41
CA GLU A 366 -4.38 -40.89 0.43
C GLU A 366 -3.95 -42.04 1.35
N LYS A 367 -4.84 -42.43 2.28
CA LYS A 367 -4.83 -43.77 2.87
C LYS A 367 -6.05 -44.54 2.37
N GLU A 368 -5.74 -45.62 1.68
CA GLU A 368 -6.60 -46.64 1.10
C GLU A 368 -7.69 -47.16 2.07
N SER A 369 -8.94 -46.98 1.63
CA SER A 369 -10.09 -47.91 1.59
C SER A 369 -10.33 -49.01 2.66
N GLU A 370 -11.65 -49.23 2.89
CA GLU A 370 -12.39 -50.46 3.31
C GLU A 370 -12.89 -50.47 4.80
N ILE A 371 -14.17 -50.67 5.23
CA ILE A 371 -15.44 -51.31 4.73
C ILE A 371 -16.68 -50.74 5.53
N PRO A 372 -17.93 -50.78 5.00
CA PRO A 372 -19.12 -50.10 5.55
C PRO A 372 -20.02 -51.00 6.43
N GLN A 373 -20.86 -50.42 7.31
CA GLN A 373 -22.09 -51.07 7.81
C GLN A 373 -23.26 -50.09 8.07
N LYS A 374 -24.44 -50.65 7.80
CA LYS A 374 -25.81 -50.17 7.80
C LYS A 374 -26.45 -50.05 9.20
N GLU A 375 -27.58 -49.32 9.20
CA GLU A 375 -28.72 -49.35 10.15
C GLU A 375 -28.48 -48.57 11.46
N GLU A 376 -29.36 -47.67 11.90
CA GLU A 376 -30.80 -47.86 12.05
C GLU A 376 -31.55 -46.51 12.22
N TYR A 377 -32.53 -46.25 11.36
CA TYR A 377 -33.60 -45.26 11.58
C TYR A 377 -34.83 -46.02 12.05
N LYS A 378 -35.59 -45.53 13.03
CA LYS A 378 -37.05 -45.75 13.18
C LYS A 378 -37.67 -44.80 14.24
N PRO A 379 -38.99 -44.51 14.17
CA PRO A 379 -39.49 -43.13 14.14
C PRO A 379 -40.68 -42.85 15.09
N LEU A 380 -41.07 -41.56 15.13
CA LEU A 380 -42.42 -40.99 15.30
C LEU A 380 -43.33 -41.44 16.46
N THR A 381 -43.65 -40.46 17.30
CA THR A 381 -45.04 -40.11 17.70
C THR A 381 -45.01 -38.72 18.32
N LYS A 382 -45.86 -37.73 18.03
CA LYS A 382 -46.93 -37.46 17.04
C LYS A 382 -47.40 -36.06 17.49
N VAL A 383 -47.38 -35.05 16.62
CA VAL A 383 -48.61 -34.43 16.10
C VAL A 383 -49.67 -34.17 17.18
N GLU A 384 -49.57 -33.01 17.83
CA GLU A 384 -50.70 -32.25 18.39
C GLU A 384 -50.20 -30.85 18.76
N GLU A 385 -49.73 -30.10 17.76
CA GLU A 385 -49.64 -28.63 17.72
C GLU A 385 -49.32 -28.24 16.27
N LEU A 386 -50.20 -28.68 15.37
CA LEU A 386 -50.37 -28.08 14.05
C LEU A 386 -51.44 -27.00 14.19
N GLU A 387 -51.36 -26.02 13.28
CA GLU A 387 -52.38 -25.02 12.95
C GLU A 387 -52.16 -23.64 13.58
N GLU A 388 -51.16 -22.93 13.08
CA GLU A 388 -51.34 -21.65 12.37
C GLU A 388 -49.98 -21.20 11.82
N GLN A 389 -49.93 -20.75 10.55
CA GLN A 389 -48.82 -20.05 9.86
C GLN A 389 -48.01 -20.76 8.77
N ASN A 390 -48.45 -21.89 8.19
CA ASN A 390 -47.85 -22.36 6.92
C ASN A 390 -48.85 -22.39 5.76
N TYR A 391 -49.13 -21.20 5.22
CA TYR A 391 -49.63 -21.01 3.86
C TYR A 391 -48.60 -20.16 3.13
N ASN A 392 -47.70 -20.80 2.35
CA ASN A 392 -47.16 -20.35 1.05
C ASN A 392 -46.03 -21.28 0.54
N MET A 393 -46.26 -22.59 0.50
CA MET A 393 -45.39 -23.54 -0.20
C MET A 393 -46.08 -24.06 -1.47
N VAL A 394 -46.11 -23.25 -2.53
CA VAL A 394 -46.22 -23.69 -3.94
C VAL A 394 -45.59 -22.61 -4.82
N ASP A 395 -44.28 -22.72 -5.06
CA ASP A 395 -43.50 -22.32 -6.23
C ASP A 395 -42.05 -22.07 -5.76
N ASN A 396 -41.07 -22.77 -6.35
CA ASN A 396 -39.64 -22.76 -5.98
C ASN A 396 -38.91 -21.43 -6.31
N VAL A 397 -39.56 -20.29 -6.08
CA VAL A 397 -38.97 -18.95 -6.12
C VAL A 397 -39.57 -18.16 -4.95
N LEU A 398 -38.95 -18.25 -3.77
CA LEU A 398 -39.30 -17.43 -2.60
C LEU A 398 -38.31 -16.27 -2.48
N ASN A 399 -38.40 -15.33 -3.41
CA ASN A 399 -38.12 -13.93 -3.10
C ASN A 399 -39.49 -13.26 -2.84
N ASN A 400 -39.98 -13.43 -1.61
CA ASN A 400 -41.16 -12.76 -1.09
C ASN A 400 -40.87 -12.37 0.36
N GLY A 401 -39.96 -11.41 0.54
CA GLY A 401 -39.85 -10.71 1.81
C GLY A 401 -41.19 -10.06 2.19
N PHE A 402 -41.46 -9.94 3.49
CA PHE A 402 -42.65 -9.25 4.00
C PHE A 402 -42.73 -7.83 3.39
N GLY A 403 -43.79 -7.55 2.61
CA GLY A 403 -44.01 -6.26 1.93
C GLY A 403 -43.61 -6.20 0.44
N GLU A 404 -42.95 -7.20 -0.13
CA GLU A 404 -42.54 -7.17 -1.53
C GLU A 404 -43.74 -7.17 -2.49
N LYS A 405 -44.75 -8.02 -2.25
CA LYS A 405 -45.99 -8.03 -3.04
C LYS A 405 -46.75 -6.71 -2.98
N GLU A 406 -46.72 -6.03 -1.83
CA GLU A 406 -47.37 -4.73 -1.66
C GLU A 406 -46.63 -3.64 -2.43
N ARG A 407 -45.30 -3.59 -2.31
CA ARG A 407 -44.43 -2.69 -3.09
C ARG A 407 -44.66 -2.86 -4.60
N ARG A 408 -44.66 -4.10 -5.08
CA ARG A 408 -44.89 -4.43 -6.50
C ARG A 408 -46.21 -3.86 -7.02
N GLU A 409 -47.26 -4.01 -6.22
CA GLU A 409 -48.58 -3.48 -6.56
C GLU A 409 -48.62 -1.94 -6.49
N GLU A 410 -47.86 -1.31 -5.58
CA GLU A 410 -47.71 0.15 -5.51
C GLU A 410 -46.97 0.71 -6.73
N ILE A 411 -45.87 0.09 -7.16
CA ILE A 411 -45.11 0.46 -8.37
C ILE A 411 -46.02 0.39 -9.59
N ARG A 412 -46.76 -0.72 -9.76
CA ARG A 412 -47.71 -0.88 -10.88
C ARG A 412 -48.78 0.21 -10.90
N LYS A 413 -49.40 0.51 -9.74
CA LYS A 413 -50.41 1.58 -9.64
C LYS A 413 -49.81 2.96 -9.91
N ALA A 414 -48.59 3.22 -9.44
CA ALA A 414 -47.90 4.49 -9.69
C ALA A 414 -47.61 4.67 -11.18
N ALA A 415 -47.15 3.61 -11.85
CA ALA A 415 -46.88 3.57 -13.27
C ALA A 415 -48.14 3.78 -14.13
N GLU A 416 -49.22 3.05 -13.84
CA GLU A 416 -50.52 3.22 -14.51
C GLU A 416 -51.06 4.66 -14.34
N SER A 417 -50.98 5.21 -13.13
CA SER A 417 -51.40 6.59 -12.82
C SER A 417 -50.57 7.62 -13.55
N TYR A 418 -49.26 7.38 -13.67
CA TYR A 418 -48.33 8.24 -14.39
C TYR A 418 -48.64 8.24 -15.90
N GLN A 419 -48.73 7.06 -16.50
CA GLN A 419 -49.08 6.89 -17.92
C GLN A 419 -50.41 7.55 -18.29
N GLN A 420 -51.44 7.44 -17.44
CA GLN A 420 -52.74 8.10 -17.68
C GLN A 420 -52.67 9.63 -17.63
N LYS A 421 -51.76 10.18 -16.82
CA LYS A 421 -51.61 11.64 -16.63
C LYS A 421 -50.74 12.28 -17.71
N THR A 422 -49.65 11.63 -18.10
CA THR A 422 -48.63 12.21 -18.99
C THR A 422 -48.72 11.68 -20.42
N GLY A 423 -49.31 10.50 -20.62
CA GLY A 423 -49.25 9.79 -21.89
C GLY A 423 -47.89 9.16 -22.18
N ALA A 424 -46.99 9.11 -21.20
CA ALA A 424 -45.68 8.49 -21.34
C ALA A 424 -45.78 6.98 -21.61
N THR A 425 -44.85 6.45 -22.39
CA THR A 425 -44.80 5.02 -22.73
C THR A 425 -43.37 4.50 -22.63
N ILE A 426 -43.22 3.19 -22.46
CA ILE A 426 -41.92 2.53 -22.44
C ILE A 426 -41.90 1.45 -23.51
N THR A 427 -40.84 1.40 -24.31
CA THR A 427 -40.58 0.33 -25.27
C THR A 427 -39.28 -0.36 -24.91
N PHE A 428 -39.07 -1.56 -25.42
CA PHE A 428 -37.88 -2.35 -25.13
C PHE A 428 -37.10 -2.67 -26.41
N PHE A 429 -35.81 -2.94 -26.22
CA PHE A 429 -34.94 -3.44 -27.28
C PHE A 429 -34.15 -4.66 -26.83
N ALA A 430 -33.80 -5.52 -27.78
CA ALA A 430 -32.87 -6.63 -27.61
C ALA A 430 -31.87 -6.63 -28.77
N ALA A 431 -30.59 -6.79 -28.45
CA ALA A 431 -29.49 -6.73 -29.39
C ALA A 431 -28.58 -7.95 -29.25
N VAL A 432 -28.13 -8.47 -30.40
CA VAL A 432 -27.03 -9.45 -30.46
C VAL A 432 -25.71 -8.80 -30.01
N CYS A 433 -25.49 -7.54 -30.39
CA CYS A 433 -24.38 -6.74 -29.90
C CYS A 433 -24.90 -5.34 -29.53
N GLU A 434 -24.94 -5.03 -28.24
CA GLU A 434 -25.40 -3.74 -27.75
C GLU A 434 -24.41 -2.62 -28.06
N GLU A 435 -23.11 -2.89 -27.91
CA GLU A 435 -22.04 -1.92 -28.16
C GLU A 435 -21.96 -1.51 -29.63
N PHE A 436 -22.21 -2.46 -30.54
CA PHE A 436 -22.21 -2.24 -31.97
C PHE A 436 -23.51 -2.77 -32.59
N PRO A 437 -24.59 -1.97 -32.65
CA PRO A 437 -25.88 -2.40 -33.23
C PRO A 437 -25.78 -2.88 -34.68
N SER A 438 -24.71 -2.52 -35.40
CA SER A 438 -24.40 -3.02 -36.74
C SER A 438 -23.83 -4.45 -36.77
N MET A 439 -23.33 -4.97 -35.65
CA MET A 439 -22.82 -6.33 -35.50
C MET A 439 -23.92 -7.29 -35.03
N GLY A 440 -24.81 -7.63 -35.95
CA GLY A 440 -25.88 -8.59 -35.71
C GLY A 440 -27.27 -7.95 -35.75
N ASN A 441 -28.26 -8.68 -35.22
CA ASN A 441 -29.63 -8.19 -35.21
C ASN A 441 -29.86 -7.28 -33.99
N TYR A 442 -30.50 -6.15 -34.25
CA TYR A 442 -31.01 -5.22 -33.25
C TYR A 442 -32.53 -5.17 -33.41
N PHE A 443 -33.27 -5.44 -32.34
CA PHE A 443 -34.73 -5.44 -32.32
C PHE A 443 -35.21 -4.37 -31.34
N ASP A 444 -35.98 -3.39 -31.81
CA ASP A 444 -36.45 -2.23 -31.06
C ASP A 444 -37.97 -2.04 -31.16
N GLY A 445 -38.50 -1.10 -30.36
CA GLY A 445 -39.93 -0.81 -30.32
C GLY A 445 -40.78 -1.99 -29.82
N LEU A 446 -40.20 -2.89 -29.04
CA LEU A 446 -40.84 -4.12 -28.58
C LEU A 446 -41.62 -3.90 -27.28
N THR A 447 -42.65 -4.73 -27.06
CA THR A 447 -43.24 -4.90 -25.72
C THR A 447 -42.35 -5.77 -24.84
N VAL A 448 -42.58 -5.73 -23.52
CA VAL A 448 -41.85 -6.57 -22.55
C VAL A 448 -41.93 -8.08 -22.87
N GLU A 449 -43.08 -8.55 -23.38
CA GLU A 449 -43.26 -9.95 -23.79
C GLU A 449 -42.40 -10.27 -25.02
N GLN A 450 -42.48 -9.40 -26.04
CA GLN A 450 -41.75 -9.59 -27.29
C GLN A 450 -40.24 -9.52 -27.08
N VAL A 451 -39.75 -8.57 -26.28
CA VAL A 451 -38.32 -8.43 -26.00
C VAL A 451 -37.80 -9.64 -25.22
N THR A 452 -38.56 -10.15 -24.27
CA THR A 452 -38.19 -11.33 -23.46
C THR A 452 -38.02 -12.56 -24.35
N ASP A 453 -38.97 -12.81 -25.25
CA ASP A 453 -38.90 -13.93 -26.20
C ASP A 453 -37.70 -13.79 -27.14
N ARG A 454 -37.43 -12.57 -27.62
CA ARG A 454 -36.29 -12.28 -28.50
C ARG A 454 -34.97 -12.48 -27.78
N TYR A 455 -34.85 -11.97 -26.56
CA TYR A 455 -33.62 -12.07 -25.78
C TYR A 455 -33.33 -13.53 -25.40
N LYS A 456 -34.36 -14.31 -25.02
CA LYS A 456 -34.23 -15.77 -24.81
C LYS A 456 -33.76 -16.51 -26.07
N GLN A 457 -34.23 -16.10 -27.26
CA GLN A 457 -33.75 -16.67 -28.53
C GLN A 457 -32.29 -16.30 -28.83
N ILE A 458 -31.86 -15.08 -28.49
CA ILE A 458 -30.46 -14.64 -28.62
C ILE A 458 -29.57 -15.48 -27.71
N LEU A 459 -29.94 -15.63 -26.44
CA LEU A 459 -29.18 -16.42 -25.45
C LEU A 459 -29.17 -17.92 -25.77
N ALA A 460 -30.22 -18.45 -26.41
CA ALA A 460 -30.31 -19.86 -26.78
C ALA A 460 -29.41 -20.24 -27.98
N ASP A 461 -28.82 -19.28 -28.70
CA ASP A 461 -27.89 -19.54 -29.80
C ASP A 461 -26.43 -19.44 -29.28
N PRO A 462 -25.72 -20.57 -29.09
CA PRO A 462 -24.36 -20.55 -28.55
C PRO A 462 -23.36 -19.79 -29.43
N ARG A 463 -23.69 -19.55 -30.71
CA ARG A 463 -22.83 -18.79 -31.63
C ARG A 463 -22.89 -17.28 -31.39
N LEU A 464 -23.85 -16.82 -30.61
CA LEU A 464 -24.07 -15.41 -30.31
C LEU A 464 -23.58 -15.04 -28.91
N SER A 465 -23.09 -15.99 -28.11
CA SER A 465 -22.74 -15.72 -26.72
C SER A 465 -21.65 -14.65 -26.61
N TYR A 466 -20.59 -14.67 -27.43
CA TYR A 466 -19.51 -13.66 -27.41
C TYR A 466 -19.90 -12.27 -27.95
N MET A 467 -21.11 -12.09 -28.49
CA MET A 467 -21.42 -10.89 -29.27
C MET A 467 -21.77 -9.67 -28.39
N GLY A 468 -21.75 -9.78 -27.06
CA GLY A 468 -22.11 -8.67 -26.19
C GLY A 468 -23.63 -8.44 -26.18
N ASN A 469 -24.37 -9.52 -25.92
CA ASN A 469 -25.83 -9.55 -25.91
C ASN A 469 -26.36 -8.56 -24.86
N GLY A 470 -27.27 -7.70 -25.29
CA GLY A 470 -27.85 -6.69 -24.41
C GLY A 470 -29.34 -6.49 -24.63
N MET A 471 -30.03 -6.12 -23.57
CA MET A 471 -31.45 -5.78 -23.58
C MET A 471 -31.70 -4.60 -22.66
N GLY A 472 -32.68 -3.79 -23.02
CA GLY A 472 -32.97 -2.57 -22.28
C GLY A 472 -34.31 -1.96 -22.65
N PHE A 473 -34.52 -0.72 -22.21
CA PHE A 473 -35.73 0.03 -22.47
C PHE A 473 -35.42 1.38 -23.09
N GLU A 474 -36.44 2.00 -23.67
CA GLU A 474 -36.45 3.37 -24.12
C GLU A 474 -37.72 4.02 -23.59
N LEU A 475 -37.55 5.12 -22.85
CA LEU A 475 -38.63 5.82 -22.18
C LEU A 475 -39.09 7.00 -23.04
N HIS A 476 -40.33 6.93 -23.50
CA HIS A 476 -40.96 7.95 -24.33
C HIS A 476 -41.80 8.87 -23.45
N ASP A 477 -41.18 9.92 -22.93
CA ASP A 477 -41.84 10.92 -22.10
C ASP A 477 -41.43 12.35 -22.50
N SER A 478 -42.41 13.13 -22.99
CA SER A 478 -42.23 14.54 -23.38
C SER A 478 -41.86 15.50 -22.23
N SER A 479 -41.95 15.05 -20.97
CA SER A 479 -41.54 15.82 -19.80
C SER A 479 -40.07 15.68 -19.45
N LEU A 480 -39.37 14.69 -20.03
CA LEU A 480 -37.95 14.49 -19.85
C LEU A 480 -37.12 15.42 -20.74
N PRO A 481 -35.90 15.78 -20.31
CA PRO A 481 -34.97 16.50 -21.16
C PRO A 481 -34.61 15.72 -22.43
N ASP A 482 -34.52 16.40 -23.58
CA ASP A 482 -34.20 15.81 -24.89
C ASP A 482 -32.90 14.98 -24.94
N TYR A 483 -31.98 15.17 -23.97
CA TYR A 483 -30.72 14.40 -23.91
C TYR A 483 -30.88 13.03 -23.24
N LEU A 484 -32.04 12.73 -22.64
CA LEU A 484 -32.40 11.41 -22.11
C LEU A 484 -33.28 10.61 -23.09
N ASP A 485 -33.44 11.13 -24.31
CA ASP A 485 -34.13 10.46 -25.41
C ASP A 485 -33.18 9.42 -26.05
N GLY A 486 -33.34 8.16 -25.67
CA GLY A 486 -32.55 7.05 -26.23
C GLY A 486 -32.62 5.75 -25.41
N PRO A 487 -32.08 4.64 -25.97
CA PRO A 487 -32.10 3.33 -25.34
C PRO A 487 -31.17 3.25 -24.12
N MET A 488 -31.67 2.66 -23.04
CA MET A 488 -30.96 2.37 -21.79
C MET A 488 -30.83 0.86 -21.60
N THR A 489 -29.61 0.37 -21.49
CA THR A 489 -29.32 -1.05 -21.28
C THR A 489 -29.48 -1.45 -19.81
N LEU A 490 -30.29 -2.48 -19.55
CA LEU A 490 -30.55 -3.02 -18.21
C LEU A 490 -30.06 -4.45 -18.04
N ILE A 491 -30.02 -5.26 -19.09
CA ILE A 491 -29.57 -6.64 -19.02
C ILE A 491 -28.39 -6.84 -19.97
N LYS A 492 -27.32 -7.47 -19.47
CA LYS A 492 -26.21 -7.98 -20.28
C LYS A 492 -25.96 -9.44 -19.91
N GLY A 493 -25.92 -10.31 -20.92
CA GLY A 493 -25.89 -11.77 -20.71
C GLY A 493 -27.03 -12.23 -19.78
N HIS A 494 -26.69 -12.89 -18.67
CA HIS A 494 -27.59 -13.39 -17.63
C HIS A 494 -27.63 -12.50 -16.37
N THR A 495 -27.35 -11.20 -16.50
CA THR A 495 -27.31 -10.25 -15.39
C THR A 495 -28.21 -9.04 -15.64
N ILE A 496 -29.00 -8.66 -14.63
CA ILE A 496 -29.83 -7.46 -14.59
C ILE A 496 -29.10 -6.39 -13.75
N TYR A 497 -28.71 -5.30 -14.39
CA TYR A 497 -28.10 -4.12 -13.78
C TYR A 497 -29.16 -3.06 -13.50
N ALA A 498 -30.01 -3.28 -12.50
CA ALA A 498 -31.05 -2.31 -12.17
C ALA A 498 -30.44 -1.01 -11.61
N ASP A 499 -29.31 -1.11 -10.90
CA ASP A 499 -28.50 0.01 -10.39
C ASP A 499 -27.99 1.00 -11.45
N ASN A 500 -27.94 0.61 -12.74
CA ASN A 500 -27.58 1.53 -13.82
C ASN A 500 -28.45 2.80 -13.83
N ILE A 501 -29.73 2.69 -13.41
CA ILE A 501 -30.64 3.84 -13.36
C ILE A 501 -30.24 4.86 -12.28
N ASP A 502 -29.48 4.46 -11.26
CA ASP A 502 -29.18 5.31 -10.10
C ASP A 502 -28.31 6.50 -10.51
N SER A 503 -27.51 6.36 -11.56
CA SER A 503 -26.69 7.43 -12.14
C SER A 503 -27.52 8.51 -12.84
N ILE A 504 -28.78 8.22 -13.17
CA ILE A 504 -29.69 9.13 -13.89
C ILE A 504 -30.81 9.55 -12.95
N SER A 505 -30.71 10.77 -12.42
CA SER A 505 -31.65 11.29 -11.41
C SER A 505 -33.12 11.19 -11.81
N TYR A 506 -33.42 11.30 -13.11
CA TYR A 506 -34.80 11.18 -13.62
C TYR A 506 -35.30 9.75 -13.66
N TYR A 507 -34.44 8.74 -13.83
CA TYR A 507 -34.85 7.33 -13.94
C TYR A 507 -34.96 6.67 -12.57
N ARG A 508 -34.12 7.06 -11.61
CA ARG A 508 -34.07 6.52 -10.24
C ARG A 508 -35.44 6.39 -9.58
N GLU A 509 -36.32 7.38 -9.79
CA GLU A 509 -37.66 7.44 -9.18
C GLU A 509 -38.79 7.34 -10.22
N HIS A 510 -38.47 7.02 -11.49
CA HIS A 510 -39.46 7.06 -12.56
C HIS A 510 -40.41 5.85 -12.49
N PRO A 511 -41.74 6.05 -12.33
CA PRO A 511 -42.67 4.93 -12.11
C PRO A 511 -42.65 3.86 -13.21
N LEU A 512 -42.61 4.28 -14.49
CA LEU A 512 -42.54 3.34 -15.62
C LEU A 512 -41.22 2.56 -15.69
N VAL A 513 -40.11 3.14 -15.22
CA VAL A 513 -38.79 2.48 -15.24
C VAL A 513 -38.72 1.44 -14.14
N LEU A 514 -39.19 1.79 -12.94
CA LEU A 514 -39.27 0.88 -11.80
C LEU A 514 -40.19 -0.31 -12.10
N GLU A 515 -41.34 -0.06 -12.75
CA GLU A 515 -42.23 -1.12 -13.22
C GLU A 515 -41.54 -2.03 -14.25
N ALA A 516 -40.84 -1.45 -15.24
CA ALA A 516 -40.12 -2.22 -16.25
C ALA A 516 -39.02 -3.11 -15.64
N ILE A 517 -38.22 -2.61 -14.69
CA ILE A 517 -37.22 -3.40 -13.98
C ILE A 517 -37.87 -4.56 -13.24
N GLN A 518 -38.98 -4.31 -12.55
CA GLN A 518 -39.72 -5.33 -11.83
C GLN A 518 -40.26 -6.41 -12.78
N GLU A 519 -40.85 -6.01 -13.90
CA GLU A 519 -41.36 -6.91 -14.92
C GLU A 519 -40.27 -7.78 -15.56
N LEU A 520 -39.07 -7.23 -15.74
CA LEU A 520 -37.92 -7.95 -16.25
C LEU A 520 -37.36 -8.94 -15.21
N ARG A 521 -37.26 -8.51 -13.95
CA ARG A 521 -36.85 -9.39 -12.83
C ARG A 521 -37.77 -10.60 -12.69
N GLU A 522 -39.08 -10.41 -12.84
CA GLU A 522 -40.05 -11.52 -12.80
C GLU A 522 -39.91 -12.49 -13.98
N ARG A 523 -39.51 -12.00 -15.15
CA ARG A 523 -39.37 -12.80 -16.38
C ARG A 523 -38.02 -13.53 -16.48
N PHE A 524 -37.03 -13.09 -15.70
CA PHE A 524 -35.68 -13.64 -15.60
C PHE A 524 -35.29 -13.88 -14.13
N PRO A 525 -35.99 -14.78 -13.40
CA PRO A 525 -35.75 -15.00 -11.98
C PRO A 525 -34.36 -15.59 -11.68
N ASP A 526 -33.78 -16.33 -12.62
CA ASP A 526 -32.47 -16.99 -12.47
C ASP A 526 -31.29 -16.07 -12.82
N PHE A 527 -31.56 -14.81 -13.21
CA PHE A 527 -30.50 -13.87 -13.57
C PHE A 527 -29.94 -13.21 -12.31
N LYS A 528 -28.62 -12.96 -12.31
CA LYS A 528 -27.99 -12.17 -11.26
C LYS A 528 -28.60 -10.77 -11.25
N TYR A 529 -29.09 -10.30 -10.10
CA TYR A 529 -29.80 -9.02 -9.98
C TYR A 529 -29.01 -8.04 -9.12
N PHE A 530 -28.59 -6.92 -9.71
CA PHE A 530 -28.01 -5.79 -8.97
C PHE A 530 -29.11 -4.81 -8.61
N MET A 531 -29.39 -4.68 -7.30
CA MET A 531 -30.44 -3.82 -6.76
C MET A 531 -30.15 -2.33 -6.97
N THR A 532 -31.22 -1.57 -7.22
CA THR A 532 -31.20 -0.10 -7.21
C THR A 532 -30.83 0.44 -5.82
N ALA A 533 -30.33 1.68 -5.77
CA ALA A 533 -30.06 2.38 -4.53
C ALA A 533 -31.30 2.49 -3.64
N GLN A 534 -32.48 2.69 -4.25
CA GLN A 534 -33.75 2.75 -3.52
C GLN A 534 -34.08 1.40 -2.85
N GLU A 535 -33.98 0.28 -3.59
CA GLU A 535 -34.21 -1.05 -3.02
C GLU A 535 -33.26 -1.33 -1.84
N LYS A 536 -31.98 -0.94 -1.95
CA LYS A 536 -31.01 -1.08 -0.86
C LYS A 536 -31.39 -0.22 0.35
N GLN A 537 -31.84 1.02 0.13
CA GLN A 537 -32.26 1.93 1.21
C GLN A 537 -33.48 1.42 1.97
N ASP A 538 -34.38 0.72 1.28
CA ASP A 538 -35.58 0.18 1.90
C ASP A 538 -35.31 -1.06 2.77
N ILE A 539 -34.20 -1.76 2.52
CA ILE A 539 -33.70 -2.84 3.39
C ILE A 539 -33.01 -2.21 4.61
N TYR A 540 -31.97 -1.42 4.36
CA TYR A 540 -31.25 -0.67 5.38
C TYR A 540 -30.93 0.74 4.89
N PRO A 541 -31.24 1.79 5.68
CA PRO A 541 -30.96 3.19 5.31
C PRO A 541 -29.48 3.40 4.95
N GLU A 542 -29.19 4.32 4.02
CA GLU A 542 -27.81 4.56 3.56
C GLU A 542 -26.88 5.08 4.66
N HIS A 543 -27.38 5.92 5.55
CA HIS A 543 -26.64 6.47 6.68
C HIS A 543 -27.15 5.89 7.99
N MET A 544 -26.61 4.75 8.39
CA MET A 544 -26.94 4.11 9.67
C MET A 544 -26.01 4.61 10.79
N THR A 545 -26.56 4.74 11.99
CA THR A 545 -25.78 4.93 13.22
C THR A 545 -25.14 3.60 13.64
N ALA A 546 -24.10 3.64 14.48
CA ALA A 546 -23.52 2.42 15.05
C ALA A 546 -24.57 1.54 15.73
N GLU A 547 -25.48 2.15 16.49
CA GLU A 547 -26.61 1.47 17.15
C GLU A 547 -27.51 0.76 16.13
N ALA A 548 -27.88 1.43 15.03
CA ALA A 548 -28.72 0.83 14.01
C ALA A 548 -28.02 -0.34 13.29
N ILE A 549 -26.72 -0.22 13.01
CA ILE A 549 -25.92 -1.31 12.42
C ILE A 549 -25.82 -2.47 13.42
N ALA A 550 -25.62 -2.20 14.70
CA ALA A 550 -25.52 -3.20 15.75
C ALA A 550 -26.83 -4.00 15.89
N TYR A 551 -27.98 -3.33 15.96
CA TYR A 551 -29.27 -4.03 15.96
C TYR A 551 -29.48 -4.82 14.68
N ALA A 552 -29.15 -4.28 13.51
CA ALA A 552 -29.28 -5.00 12.25
C ALA A 552 -28.42 -6.28 12.21
N LEU A 553 -27.20 -6.24 12.77
CA LEU A 553 -26.32 -7.41 12.89
C LEU A 553 -26.89 -8.45 13.85
N VAL A 554 -27.40 -8.01 15.00
CA VAL A 554 -27.99 -8.90 16.02
C VAL A 554 -29.26 -9.56 15.53
N ASP A 555 -30.16 -8.80 14.90
CA ASP A 555 -31.39 -9.32 14.32
C ASP A 555 -31.08 -10.32 13.20
N LEU A 556 -30.10 -10.01 12.34
CA LEU A 556 -29.66 -10.92 11.28
C LEU A 556 -29.05 -12.21 11.84
N ALA A 557 -28.30 -12.14 12.94
CA ALA A 557 -27.70 -13.31 13.59
C ALA A 557 -28.76 -14.22 14.24
N GLU A 558 -29.79 -13.65 14.87
CA GLU A 558 -30.92 -14.44 15.39
C GLU A 558 -31.77 -15.05 14.26
N ASP A 559 -31.97 -14.33 13.16
CA ASP A 559 -32.69 -14.82 11.98
C ASP A 559 -31.91 -15.96 11.27
N PHE A 560 -30.57 -15.90 11.28
CA PHE A 560 -29.70 -16.87 10.61
C PHE A 560 -29.62 -18.21 11.35
N ASP A 561 -29.32 -18.19 12.65
CA ASP A 561 -29.41 -19.38 13.51
C ASP A 561 -29.99 -19.00 14.88
N THR A 562 -31.31 -19.10 15.00
CA THR A 562 -32.02 -18.75 16.22
C THR A 562 -31.60 -19.60 17.43
N TYR A 563 -31.21 -20.86 17.22
CA TYR A 563 -30.87 -21.75 18.34
C TYR A 563 -29.44 -21.47 18.82
N GLU A 564 -28.48 -21.41 17.91
CA GLU A 564 -27.09 -21.08 18.24
C GLU A 564 -26.98 -19.67 18.84
N PHE A 565 -27.72 -18.70 18.28
CA PHE A 565 -27.77 -17.36 18.84
C PHE A 565 -28.26 -17.35 20.29
N ARG A 566 -29.33 -18.09 20.59
CA ARG A 566 -29.90 -18.13 21.96
C ARG A 566 -29.06 -18.92 22.95
N ASP A 567 -28.23 -19.84 22.48
CA ASP A 567 -27.31 -20.62 23.33
C ASP A 567 -26.05 -19.81 23.67
N ASN A 568 -25.62 -18.89 22.80
CA ASN A 568 -24.39 -18.12 22.96
C ASN A 568 -24.61 -16.68 23.43
N VAL A 569 -25.80 -16.10 23.24
CA VAL A 569 -26.12 -14.71 23.58
C VAL A 569 -27.06 -14.66 24.77
N ASP A 570 -26.50 -14.40 25.95
CA ASP A 570 -27.24 -14.25 27.20
C ASP A 570 -28.11 -12.97 27.21
N ASP A 571 -27.57 -11.87 26.69
CA ASP A 571 -28.23 -10.56 26.66
C ASP A 571 -27.97 -9.81 25.35
N LYS A 572 -29.03 -9.56 24.58
CA LYS A 572 -28.94 -8.87 23.29
C LYS A 572 -28.44 -7.44 23.42
N GLU A 573 -28.84 -6.73 24.48
CA GLU A 573 -28.45 -5.33 24.67
C GLU A 573 -26.95 -5.20 24.94
N THR A 574 -26.37 -6.13 25.69
CA THR A 574 -24.92 -6.21 25.89
C THR A 574 -24.19 -6.45 24.56
N LEU A 575 -24.66 -7.40 23.73
CA LEU A 575 -24.06 -7.67 22.42
C LEU A 575 -24.17 -6.45 21.48
N VAL A 576 -25.32 -5.77 21.44
CA VAL A 576 -25.51 -4.53 20.67
C VAL A 576 -24.48 -3.48 21.10
N LYS A 577 -24.25 -3.32 22.41
CA LYS A 577 -23.25 -2.37 22.91
C LYS A 577 -21.82 -2.75 22.55
N GLU A 578 -21.48 -4.03 22.58
CA GLU A 578 -20.16 -4.50 22.14
C GLU A 578 -19.93 -4.20 20.65
N ILE A 579 -20.93 -4.46 19.80
CA ILE A 579 -20.87 -4.16 18.37
C ILE A 579 -20.77 -2.65 18.12
N GLU A 580 -21.52 -1.83 18.87
CA GLU A 580 -21.38 -0.38 18.82
C GLU A 580 -19.95 0.08 19.12
N TYR A 581 -19.32 -0.45 20.16
CA TYR A 581 -17.94 -0.11 20.51
C TYR A 581 -16.94 -0.56 19.44
N ASP A 582 -17.13 -1.75 18.85
CA ASP A 582 -16.30 -2.19 17.74
C ASP A 582 -16.45 -1.28 16.52
N LEU A 583 -17.66 -0.77 16.24
CA LEU A 583 -17.90 0.23 15.19
C LEU A 583 -17.23 1.57 15.50
N TYR A 584 -17.36 2.10 16.73
CA TYR A 584 -16.67 3.33 17.14
C TYR A 584 -15.14 3.18 17.15
N ALA A 585 -14.62 1.97 17.40
CA ALA A 585 -13.19 1.67 17.33
C ALA A 585 -12.66 1.48 15.89
N GLY A 586 -13.54 1.52 14.88
CA GLY A 586 -13.20 1.29 13.48
C GLY A 586 -12.92 -0.18 13.14
N ARG A 587 -13.50 -1.11 13.90
CA ARG A 587 -13.31 -2.57 13.74
C ARG A 587 -14.49 -3.28 13.08
N GLY A 588 -15.61 -2.62 12.84
CA GLY A 588 -16.83 -3.26 12.34
C GLY A 588 -16.61 -4.22 11.16
N LYS A 589 -15.88 -3.79 10.11
CA LYS A 589 -15.56 -4.67 8.97
C LYS A 589 -14.73 -5.89 9.40
N LYS A 590 -13.70 -5.68 10.22
CA LYS A 590 -12.80 -6.74 10.68
C LYS A 590 -13.52 -7.80 11.51
N GLU A 591 -14.45 -7.39 12.37
CA GLU A 591 -15.15 -8.33 13.25
C GLU A 591 -16.31 -9.06 12.55
N TYR A 592 -17.08 -8.37 11.69
CA TYR A 592 -18.38 -8.87 11.24
C TYR A 592 -18.45 -9.29 9.77
N ALA A 593 -17.44 -9.00 8.94
CA ALA A 593 -17.47 -9.39 7.53
C ALA A 593 -17.47 -10.92 7.33
N GLY A 594 -16.79 -11.67 8.19
CA GLY A 594 -16.79 -13.14 8.14
C GLY A 594 -18.19 -13.71 8.35
N PHE A 595 -18.84 -13.34 9.47
CA PHE A 595 -20.22 -13.71 9.75
C PHE A 595 -21.18 -13.35 8.60
N LEU A 596 -21.09 -12.13 8.06
CA LEU A 596 -21.95 -11.73 6.94
C LEU A 596 -21.71 -12.57 5.68
N LYS A 597 -20.47 -13.03 5.46
CA LYS A 597 -20.14 -13.94 4.36
C LYS A 597 -20.77 -15.32 4.57
N ASP A 598 -20.69 -15.87 5.77
CA ASP A 598 -21.33 -17.14 6.11
C ASP A 598 -22.86 -17.07 5.87
N VAL A 599 -23.50 -15.95 6.27
CA VAL A 599 -24.93 -15.72 5.99
C VAL A 599 -25.23 -15.67 4.49
N MET A 600 -24.37 -15.03 3.70
CA MET A 600 -24.53 -14.95 2.23
C MET A 600 -24.38 -16.32 1.57
N ASP A 601 -23.48 -17.16 2.07
CA ASP A 601 -23.18 -18.46 1.49
C ASP A 601 -24.21 -19.54 1.88
N GLU A 602 -24.79 -19.45 3.08
CA GLU A 602 -25.66 -20.49 3.64
C GLU A 602 -27.17 -20.16 3.61
N SER A 603 -27.56 -18.89 3.46
CA SER A 603 -28.97 -18.48 3.49
C SER A 603 -29.38 -17.58 2.32
N ASP A 604 -30.04 -18.16 1.31
CA ASP A 604 -30.60 -17.41 0.18
C ASP A 604 -31.60 -16.32 0.61
N GLU A 605 -32.36 -16.57 1.69
CA GLU A 605 -33.37 -15.62 2.22
C GLU A 605 -32.71 -14.38 2.85
N LEU A 606 -31.61 -14.57 3.56
CA LEU A 606 -30.93 -13.50 4.29
C LEU A 606 -29.77 -12.88 3.51
N ASN A 607 -29.32 -13.52 2.43
CA ASN A 607 -28.19 -13.08 1.60
C ASN A 607 -28.32 -11.61 1.19
N THR A 608 -29.51 -11.20 0.73
CA THR A 608 -29.76 -9.80 0.32
C THR A 608 -29.59 -8.81 1.49
N LYS A 609 -30.08 -9.15 2.69
CA LYS A 609 -29.89 -8.31 3.89
C LYS A 609 -28.41 -8.26 4.28
N ALA A 610 -27.71 -9.40 4.26
CA ALA A 610 -26.30 -9.49 4.61
C ALA A 610 -25.41 -8.67 3.66
N GLN A 611 -25.64 -8.74 2.35
CA GLN A 611 -24.93 -7.93 1.35
C GLN A 611 -25.09 -6.42 1.61
N VAL A 612 -26.33 -5.96 1.83
CA VAL A 612 -26.59 -4.55 2.08
C VAL A 612 -25.96 -4.12 3.41
N LEU A 613 -26.07 -4.92 4.46
CA LEU A 613 -25.51 -4.61 5.78
C LEU A 613 -23.97 -4.54 5.75
N LEU A 614 -23.30 -5.43 5.00
CA LEU A 614 -21.86 -5.37 4.77
C LEU A 614 -21.47 -4.05 4.09
N GLN A 615 -22.23 -3.62 3.09
CA GLN A 615 -22.03 -2.32 2.46
C GLN A 615 -22.19 -1.18 3.49
N ARG A 616 -23.21 -1.21 4.36
CA ARG A 616 -23.42 -0.18 5.41
C ARG A 616 -22.28 -0.13 6.42
N ILE A 617 -21.69 -1.27 6.77
CA ILE A 617 -20.50 -1.32 7.64
C ILE A 617 -19.28 -0.71 6.94
N ASN A 618 -19.10 -0.96 5.64
CA ASN A 618 -18.00 -0.38 4.87
C ASN A 618 -18.14 1.14 4.68
N ASP A 619 -19.38 1.63 4.50
CA ASP A 619 -19.68 3.05 4.32
C ASP A 619 -19.77 3.81 5.66
N TYR A 620 -19.75 3.10 6.80
CA TYR A 620 -19.88 3.70 8.12
C TYR A 620 -18.70 4.60 8.46
N SER A 621 -19.00 5.85 8.80
CA SER A 621 -18.03 6.84 9.26
C SER A 621 -18.20 7.08 10.76
N ILE A 622 -17.08 7.05 11.49
CA ILE A 622 -17.08 7.32 12.94
C ILE A 622 -17.55 8.77 13.17
N PRO A 623 -18.53 9.02 14.05
CA PRO A 623 -19.03 10.37 14.34
C PRO A 623 -17.93 11.30 14.84
N GLU A 624 -17.91 12.55 14.34
CA GLU A 624 -16.97 13.58 14.81
C GLU A 624 -17.10 13.88 16.31
N LYS A 625 -18.31 13.72 16.86
CA LYS A 625 -18.58 13.93 18.29
C LYS A 625 -19.46 12.85 18.90
N LYS A 626 -18.96 12.19 19.94
CA LYS A 626 -19.65 11.20 20.74
C LYS A 626 -19.07 11.17 22.16
N ASP A 627 -19.95 11.23 23.16
CA ASP A 627 -19.55 10.98 24.55
C ASP A 627 -19.62 9.48 24.83
N LEU A 628 -18.51 8.92 25.30
CA LEU A 628 -18.31 7.51 25.66
C LEU A 628 -17.55 7.44 26.98
N GLU A 629 -18.00 6.56 27.88
CA GLU A 629 -17.17 6.20 29.03
C GLU A 629 -15.94 5.41 28.56
N PRO A 630 -14.80 5.52 29.25
CA PRO A 630 -13.62 4.73 28.95
C PRO A 630 -13.88 3.23 29.10
N MET A 631 -13.73 2.49 28.00
CA MET A 631 -13.89 1.04 27.94
C MET A 631 -12.59 0.38 27.47
N VAL A 632 -12.39 -0.87 27.86
CA VAL A 632 -11.23 -1.68 27.51
C VAL A 632 -11.68 -3.01 26.93
N LYS A 633 -11.20 -3.35 25.74
CA LYS A 633 -11.34 -4.69 25.15
C LYS A 633 -10.01 -5.42 25.25
N ILE A 634 -10.00 -6.60 25.85
CA ILE A 634 -8.85 -7.49 25.80
C ILE A 634 -8.87 -8.18 24.43
N VAL A 635 -7.89 -7.83 23.60
CA VAL A 635 -7.81 -8.27 22.20
C VAL A 635 -7.18 -9.65 22.12
N PHE A 636 -6.19 -9.93 22.97
CA PHE A 636 -5.57 -11.25 23.08
C PHE A 636 -4.99 -11.45 24.49
N SER A 637 -4.88 -12.70 24.93
CA SER A 637 -4.24 -13.06 26.21
C SER A 637 -3.62 -14.46 26.12
N GLU A 638 -2.36 -14.60 26.53
CA GLU A 638 -1.71 -15.91 26.73
C GLU A 638 -2.17 -16.57 28.05
N TYR A 639 -2.73 -15.79 28.97
CA TYR A 639 -3.32 -16.29 30.20
C TYR A 639 -4.75 -16.80 29.94
N ARG A 640 -4.91 -18.12 29.95
CA ARG A 640 -6.14 -18.83 29.54
C ARG A 640 -7.39 -18.50 30.35
N GLU A 641 -7.25 -18.05 31.59
CA GLU A 641 -8.40 -17.70 32.45
C GLU A 641 -8.88 -16.26 32.19
N MET A 642 -8.19 -15.50 31.35
CA MET A 642 -8.61 -14.17 30.93
C MET A 642 -9.53 -14.26 29.72
N GLU A 643 -10.77 -13.81 29.91
CA GLU A 643 -11.73 -13.69 28.83
C GLU A 643 -11.31 -12.59 27.84
N THR A 644 -11.30 -12.93 26.55
CA THR A 644 -10.98 -12.03 25.44
C THR A 644 -12.24 -11.65 24.67
N GLY A 645 -12.21 -10.52 23.96
CA GLY A 645 -13.28 -10.12 23.03
C GLY A 645 -14.36 -9.23 23.64
N LYS A 646 -14.59 -9.27 24.95
CA LYS A 646 -15.58 -8.42 25.64
C LYS A 646 -15.03 -7.05 26.04
N TYR A 647 -15.92 -6.08 26.14
CA TYR A 647 -15.61 -4.74 26.66
C TYR A 647 -15.87 -4.65 28.17
N LEU A 648 -14.90 -4.12 28.90
CA LEU A 648 -14.96 -3.88 30.33
C LEU A 648 -14.81 -2.38 30.63
N PRO A 649 -15.46 -1.84 31.67
CA PRO A 649 -15.18 -0.49 32.14
C PRO A 649 -13.69 -0.33 32.48
N PHE A 650 -13.08 0.80 32.10
CA PHE A 650 -11.64 1.00 32.21
C PHE A 650 -11.10 0.78 33.63
N LYS A 651 -11.82 1.24 34.66
CA LYS A 651 -11.41 1.06 36.07
C LYS A 651 -11.27 -0.40 36.44
N GLU A 652 -12.26 -1.21 36.06
CA GLU A 652 -12.27 -2.64 36.34
C GLU A 652 -11.14 -3.36 35.61
N ALA A 653 -10.96 -3.07 34.32
CA ALA A 653 -9.87 -3.66 33.53
C ALA A 653 -8.49 -3.27 34.06
N ASN A 654 -8.29 -2.00 34.42
CA ASN A 654 -7.05 -1.47 34.96
C ASN A 654 -6.69 -2.16 36.30
N GLU A 655 -7.63 -2.21 37.25
CA GLU A 655 -7.43 -2.88 38.54
C GLU A 655 -7.17 -4.38 38.37
N LYS A 656 -7.92 -5.05 37.48
CA LYS A 656 -7.78 -6.48 37.23
C LYS A 656 -6.40 -6.83 36.66
N LEU A 657 -5.92 -6.08 35.67
CA LEU A 657 -4.61 -6.31 35.07
C LEU A 657 -3.46 -6.02 36.05
N GLY A 658 -3.54 -4.91 36.79
CA GLY A 658 -2.54 -4.59 37.81
C GLY A 658 -2.48 -5.64 38.94
N ALA A 659 -3.62 -6.17 39.37
CA ALA A 659 -3.66 -7.24 40.38
C ALA A 659 -3.10 -8.57 39.87
N LEU A 660 -3.34 -8.92 38.60
CA LEU A 660 -2.76 -10.10 37.96
C LEU A 660 -1.25 -9.97 37.84
N ASP A 661 -0.74 -8.85 37.33
CA ASP A 661 0.71 -8.60 37.20
C ASP A 661 1.44 -8.73 38.55
N GLN A 662 0.90 -8.14 39.61
CA GLN A 662 1.47 -8.27 40.96
C GLN A 662 1.42 -9.70 41.52
N THR A 663 0.39 -10.47 41.17
CA THR A 663 0.26 -11.87 41.61
C THR A 663 1.33 -12.72 40.94
N PHE A 664 1.45 -12.63 39.61
CA PHE A 664 2.49 -13.34 38.85
C PHE A 664 3.90 -12.89 39.24
N LEU A 665 4.14 -11.61 39.51
CA LEU A 665 5.44 -11.13 39.98
C LEU A 665 5.85 -11.82 41.28
N LYS A 666 4.93 -11.98 42.23
CA LYS A 666 5.21 -12.69 43.50
C LYS A 666 5.47 -14.17 43.29
N GLU A 667 4.75 -14.81 42.35
CA GLU A 667 4.94 -16.22 42.01
C GLU A 667 6.30 -16.45 41.33
N ASN A 668 6.69 -15.58 40.39
CA ASN A 668 7.98 -15.61 39.71
C ASN A 668 9.13 -15.44 40.72
N GLN A 669 9.01 -14.47 41.64
CA GLN A 669 9.99 -14.26 42.71
C GLN A 669 10.07 -15.42 43.70
N ALA A 670 8.97 -16.13 43.96
CA ALA A 670 8.92 -17.25 44.90
C ALA A 670 9.41 -18.57 44.30
N SER A 671 9.28 -18.73 42.98
CA SER A 671 9.59 -19.99 42.28
C SER A 671 10.94 -19.99 41.56
N ASP A 672 11.63 -18.84 41.48
CA ASP A 672 12.88 -18.62 40.72
C ASP A 672 12.75 -19.04 39.24
N LYS A 673 11.52 -18.98 38.72
CA LYS A 673 11.15 -19.24 37.33
C LYS A 673 10.66 -17.94 36.71
N TRP A 674 11.51 -17.32 35.91
CA TRP A 674 11.21 -16.08 35.19
C TRP A 674 10.68 -16.33 33.77
N ASP A 675 10.49 -17.59 33.40
CA ASP A 675 10.06 -18.01 32.07
C ASP A 675 8.53 -17.97 31.88
N ASP A 676 7.74 -17.72 32.93
CA ASP A 676 6.26 -17.73 32.92
C ASP A 676 5.69 -16.29 32.85
N LEU A 677 6.11 -15.50 31.85
CA LEU A 677 5.49 -14.20 31.54
C LEU A 677 4.33 -14.40 30.57
N TYR A 678 3.16 -13.85 30.90
CA TYR A 678 1.99 -13.91 30.01
C TYR A 678 1.76 -12.58 29.32
N SER A 679 1.74 -12.60 28.00
CA SER A 679 1.38 -11.43 27.22
C SER A 679 -0.13 -11.22 27.18
N VAL A 680 -0.57 -9.99 27.42
CA VAL A 680 -1.96 -9.55 27.26
C VAL A 680 -2.04 -8.27 26.43
N GLY A 681 -2.74 -8.33 25.30
CA GLY A 681 -3.04 -7.16 24.48
C GLY A 681 -4.39 -6.56 24.81
N TYR A 682 -4.44 -5.24 24.92
CA TYR A 682 -5.65 -4.49 25.22
C TYR A 682 -5.85 -3.34 24.23
N MET A 683 -7.11 -2.91 24.11
CA MET A 683 -7.51 -1.70 23.42
C MET A 683 -8.38 -0.86 24.34
N VAL A 684 -7.99 0.39 24.56
CA VAL A 684 -8.77 1.39 25.27
C VAL A 684 -9.51 2.25 24.26
N LEU A 685 -10.81 2.43 24.47
CA LEU A 685 -11.67 3.31 23.71
C LEU A 685 -12.28 4.33 24.69
N CYS A 686 -12.11 5.62 24.43
CA CYS A 686 -12.67 6.68 25.27
C CYS A 686 -13.04 7.91 24.44
N SER A 687 -13.79 8.85 25.04
CA SER A 687 -14.04 10.17 24.44
C SER A 687 -13.44 11.29 25.28
N ILE A 688 -12.70 12.20 24.65
CA ILE A 688 -12.13 13.40 25.26
C ILE A 688 -12.64 14.60 24.47
N ASP A 689 -13.26 15.58 25.14
CA ASP A 689 -13.95 16.69 24.48
C ASP A 689 -14.98 16.25 23.41
N SER A 690 -15.62 15.10 23.67
CA SER A 690 -16.51 14.37 22.78
C SER A 690 -15.84 13.80 21.52
N GLU A 691 -14.52 13.84 21.38
CA GLU A 691 -13.80 13.19 20.28
C GLU A 691 -13.34 11.78 20.70
N ILE A 692 -13.56 10.79 19.82
CA ILE A 692 -13.25 9.39 20.11
C ILE A 692 -11.75 9.14 19.94
N HIS A 693 -11.13 8.57 20.97
CA HIS A 693 -9.72 8.19 21.00
C HIS A 693 -9.59 6.69 21.22
N LYS A 694 -8.60 6.09 20.55
CA LYS A 694 -8.27 4.66 20.64
C LYS A 694 -6.80 4.48 20.92
N VAL A 695 -6.48 3.69 21.94
CA VAL A 695 -5.09 3.31 22.30
C VAL A 695 -5.00 1.81 22.39
N THR A 696 -3.97 1.23 21.79
CA THR A 696 -3.67 -0.20 21.92
C THR A 696 -2.36 -0.38 22.66
N GLY A 697 -2.27 -1.40 23.50
CA GLY A 697 -1.06 -1.71 24.24
C GLY A 697 -0.95 -3.19 24.57
N LYS A 698 0.22 -3.58 25.10
CA LYS A 698 0.56 -4.96 25.41
C LYS A 698 1.26 -5.01 26.77
N ILE A 699 0.60 -5.57 27.77
CA ILE A 699 1.19 -5.78 29.10
C ILE A 699 1.79 -7.18 29.17
N MET A 700 2.99 -7.27 29.74
CA MET A 700 3.61 -8.54 30.12
C MET A 700 3.34 -8.80 31.60
N LEU A 701 2.41 -9.71 31.91
CA LEU A 701 2.06 -10.07 33.28
C LEU A 701 3.22 -10.78 33.98
N GLY A 702 3.54 -10.33 35.18
CA GLY A 702 4.62 -10.85 36.02
C GLY A 702 5.91 -10.05 35.96
N THR A 703 5.96 -8.98 35.16
CA THR A 703 7.11 -8.06 35.07
C THR A 703 7.13 -7.04 36.21
N GLY A 704 5.96 -6.71 36.78
CA GLY A 704 5.84 -5.63 37.74
C GLY A 704 5.65 -4.25 37.10
N GLU A 705 5.40 -4.18 35.79
CA GLU A 705 5.02 -2.94 35.09
C GLU A 705 3.73 -2.32 35.64
N GLY A 706 2.86 -3.13 36.26
CA GLY A 706 1.66 -2.64 36.93
C GLY A 706 0.41 -2.72 36.06
N ASP A 707 -0.42 -1.69 36.13
CA ASP A 707 -1.71 -1.62 35.45
C ASP A 707 -1.63 -0.96 34.06
N ILE A 708 -2.77 -0.76 33.41
CA ILE A 708 -2.85 -0.15 32.07
C ILE A 708 -2.27 1.26 32.09
N ILE A 709 -2.56 2.03 33.14
CA ILE A 709 -2.08 3.40 33.29
C ILE A 709 -0.55 3.43 33.42
N GLU A 710 0.03 2.58 34.27
CA GLU A 710 1.49 2.53 34.45
C GLU A 710 2.20 2.08 33.16
N HIS A 711 1.66 1.09 32.46
CA HIS A 711 2.17 0.71 31.14
C HIS A 711 2.08 1.88 30.14
N MET A 712 0.96 2.62 30.11
CA MET A 712 0.79 3.74 29.18
C MET A 712 1.81 4.86 29.37
N LYS A 713 2.39 5.04 30.57
CA LYS A 713 3.50 6.00 30.77
C LYS A 713 4.75 5.67 29.94
N GLY A 714 5.00 4.39 29.66
CA GLY A 714 6.14 3.94 28.87
C GLY A 714 5.97 4.15 27.36
N ILE A 715 4.80 4.57 26.89
CA ILE A 715 4.53 4.82 25.47
C ILE A 715 5.03 6.23 25.10
N GLU A 716 6.35 6.42 24.99
CA GLU A 716 6.97 7.74 24.75
C GLU A 716 6.71 8.29 23.33
N ASP A 717 6.51 7.41 22.35
CA ASP A 717 6.39 7.79 20.93
C ASP A 717 5.00 8.32 20.53
N GLN A 718 4.01 8.29 21.43
CA GLN A 718 2.65 8.74 21.15
C GLN A 718 2.30 9.98 21.97
N ARG A 719 2.64 11.16 21.42
CA ARG A 719 2.36 12.47 22.03
C ARG A 719 0.90 12.61 22.49
N ASP A 720 -0.04 12.14 21.68
CA ASP A 720 -1.48 12.25 22.01
C ASP A 720 -1.88 11.41 23.23
N VAL A 721 -1.27 10.22 23.38
CA VAL A 721 -1.46 9.39 24.56
C VAL A 721 -0.94 10.09 25.80
N GLN A 722 0.28 10.65 25.75
CA GLN A 722 0.89 11.30 26.91
C GLN A 722 0.25 12.65 27.27
N GLU A 723 -0.16 13.45 26.28
CA GLU A 723 -0.65 14.81 26.50
C GLU A 723 -2.15 14.88 26.81
N HIS A 724 -2.96 13.97 26.26
CA HIS A 724 -4.43 14.05 26.35
C HIS A 724 -5.06 12.81 26.98
N ILE A 725 -4.73 11.61 26.50
CA ILE A 725 -5.45 10.38 26.90
C ILE A 725 -5.07 9.91 28.30
N LEU A 726 -3.76 9.81 28.58
CA LEU A 726 -3.26 9.35 29.87
C LEU A 726 -3.69 10.29 31.02
N PRO A 727 -3.56 11.63 30.92
CA PRO A 727 -4.08 12.54 31.95
C PRO A 727 -5.58 12.39 32.20
N TYR A 728 -6.37 12.21 31.14
CA TYR A 728 -7.82 12.00 31.24
C TYR A 728 -8.16 10.67 31.95
N LEU A 729 -7.49 9.57 31.60
CA LEU A 729 -7.69 8.28 32.26
C LEU A 729 -7.26 8.31 33.73
N TYR A 730 -6.17 9.03 34.05
CA TYR A 730 -5.74 9.30 35.43
C TYR A 730 -6.81 10.03 36.25
N GLU A 731 -7.37 11.11 35.70
CA GLU A 731 -8.46 11.85 36.33
C GLU A 731 -9.71 10.99 36.48
N TYR A 732 -10.06 10.23 35.45
CA TYR A 732 -11.22 9.32 35.45
C TYR A 732 -11.13 8.28 36.57
N CYS A 733 -9.96 7.70 36.81
CA CYS A 733 -9.69 6.77 37.92
C CYS A 733 -9.69 7.44 39.31
N GLY A 734 -9.70 8.77 39.40
CA GLY A 734 -9.68 9.49 40.67
C GLY A 734 -8.32 9.46 41.38
N LEU A 735 -7.25 9.16 40.64
CA LEU A 735 -5.87 9.04 41.14
C LEU A 735 -5.18 10.41 41.27
N VAL A 736 -5.85 11.38 41.89
CA VAL A 736 -5.28 12.72 42.13
C VAL A 736 -4.22 12.63 43.24
N GLU A 737 -2.94 12.57 42.88
CA GLU A 737 -1.87 12.95 43.81
C GLU A 737 -1.82 14.48 43.94
N LYS A 738 -1.85 14.97 45.18
CA LYS A 738 -1.48 16.36 45.49
C LYS A 738 -0.04 16.56 45.03
N SER A 739 0.17 17.56 44.17
CA SER A 739 1.49 18.00 43.71
C SER A 739 2.50 18.09 44.86
N PRO A 740 3.73 17.57 44.72
CA PRO A 740 4.80 17.89 45.65
C PRO A 740 5.30 19.32 45.39
N ASP A 741 5.37 20.11 46.46
CA ASP A 741 6.10 21.37 46.50
C ASP A 741 7.56 21.19 46.05
N ILE A 742 7.99 21.94 45.03
CA ILE A 742 9.41 22.26 44.84
C ILE A 742 9.63 23.69 45.36
N ALA A 743 10.25 23.77 46.53
CA ALA A 743 10.57 25.02 47.20
C ALA A 743 11.95 25.56 46.81
N THR A 744 11.95 26.86 46.47
CA THR A 744 12.95 27.92 46.78
C THR A 744 14.32 27.88 46.08
N GLU A 745 14.84 28.99 45.55
CA GLU A 745 15.34 30.22 46.23
C GLU A 745 15.46 31.40 45.23
N VAL A 746 15.48 32.72 45.50
CA VAL A 746 15.37 33.60 46.67
C VAL A 746 15.08 35.03 46.15
N ASN A 747 14.02 35.64 46.69
CA ASN A 747 13.87 37.01 47.20
C ASN A 747 14.73 38.18 46.63
N GLU A 748 14.08 39.26 46.18
CA GLU A 748 13.85 40.46 47.01
C GLU A 748 12.92 41.47 46.30
N LYS A 749 11.91 41.92 47.05
CA LYS A 749 10.96 42.98 46.67
C LYS A 749 11.49 44.35 47.10
N GLU A 750 11.35 45.33 46.23
CA GLU A 750 10.93 46.73 46.48
C GLU A 750 10.76 47.40 45.10
N SER A 751 9.87 48.35 44.80
CA SER A 751 8.59 48.80 45.32
C SER A 751 8.02 49.80 44.28
N ALA A 752 6.70 49.98 44.30
CA ALA A 752 5.95 51.18 43.88
C ALA A 752 5.88 51.61 42.39
N ALA A 753 4.68 51.44 41.83
CA ALA A 753 3.83 52.44 41.16
C ALA A 753 4.48 53.55 40.31
N ASN A 754 4.12 53.65 39.03
CA ASN A 754 3.06 54.54 38.52
C ASN A 754 3.05 54.53 36.98
N HIS A 755 1.88 54.28 36.37
CA HIS A 755 1.62 54.67 34.99
C HIS A 755 0.99 56.06 35.00
N LYS A 756 1.55 57.01 34.25
CA LYS A 756 0.78 58.14 33.70
C LYS A 756 1.29 58.55 32.31
N GLU A 757 0.40 58.33 31.35
CA GLU A 757 0.03 59.18 30.22
C GLU A 757 1.08 59.91 29.36
N VAL A 758 1.13 59.44 28.09
CA VAL A 758 0.70 60.15 26.86
C VAL A 758 1.63 61.21 26.21
N GLN A 759 1.95 60.86 24.94
CA GLN A 759 2.22 61.66 23.73
C GLN A 759 3.51 62.48 23.61
N SER A 760 4.29 62.23 22.55
CA SER A 760 4.03 62.80 21.20
C SER A 760 5.05 62.35 20.14
N GLU A 761 4.51 62.03 18.96
CA GLU A 761 4.99 62.14 17.56
C GLU A 761 6.48 62.09 17.17
N ALA A 762 6.84 61.17 16.26
CA ALA A 762 7.22 61.48 14.86
C ALA A 762 7.53 60.22 14.00
N VAL A 763 6.73 60.03 12.93
CA VAL A 763 7.03 59.69 11.50
C VAL A 763 8.53 59.44 11.15
N THR A 764 9.04 58.41 10.44
CA THR A 764 8.58 57.62 9.25
C THR A 764 9.51 56.39 9.00
N VAL A 765 8.94 55.24 8.59
CA VAL A 765 9.33 54.32 7.46
C VAL A 765 10.71 53.60 7.50
N LYS A 766 10.88 52.30 7.21
CA LYS A 766 10.03 51.14 6.80
C LYS A 766 10.90 49.87 6.95
N SER A 767 10.32 48.78 7.47
CA SER A 767 10.15 47.45 6.84
C SER A 767 9.86 46.43 7.94
N SER A 768 8.61 45.98 8.04
CA SER A 768 8.05 45.27 9.19
C SER A 768 7.98 43.76 9.00
N ASP A 769 8.37 43.07 10.07
CA ASP A 769 8.22 41.66 10.37
C ASP A 769 6.78 41.15 10.46
N ARG A 770 6.69 39.81 10.33
CA ARG A 770 5.59 38.96 10.77
C ARG A 770 5.63 38.82 12.31
N SER A 771 4.53 39.08 13.01
CA SER A 771 3.94 38.16 14.01
C SER A 771 2.64 38.73 14.63
N ALA A 772 1.80 37.79 15.11
CA ALA A 772 0.72 37.91 16.10
C ALA A 772 -0.62 38.61 15.75
N GLY A 773 -1.64 37.77 15.51
CA GLY A 773 -2.71 37.56 16.49
C GLY A 773 -3.85 38.58 16.61
N GLU A 774 -4.84 38.52 15.71
CA GLU A 774 -6.24 38.84 16.03
C GLU A 774 -7.19 37.74 15.52
N LYS A 775 -8.23 37.48 16.31
CA LYS A 775 -9.20 36.39 16.24
C LYS A 775 -9.80 36.20 14.83
N LYS A 776 -9.60 35.02 14.24
CA LYS A 776 -10.25 34.62 12.97
C LYS A 776 -11.76 34.44 13.19
N LYS A 777 -12.55 35.19 12.42
CA LYS A 777 -14.01 35.00 12.30
C LYS A 777 -14.31 33.64 11.64
N SER A 778 -15.41 33.02 12.08
CA SER A 778 -15.89 31.72 11.60
C SER A 778 -16.08 31.69 10.07
N ILE A 779 -15.79 30.54 9.46
CA ILE A 779 -15.94 30.25 8.02
C ILE A 779 -17.37 30.58 7.54
N HIS A 780 -18.35 30.44 8.43
CA HIS A 780 -19.76 30.72 8.14
C HIS A 780 -20.04 32.22 7.86
N ASP A 781 -19.30 33.13 8.49
CA ASP A 781 -19.42 34.58 8.25
C ASP A 781 -18.76 34.99 6.92
N ARG A 782 -17.70 34.28 6.51
CA ARG A 782 -16.96 34.53 5.26
C ARG A 782 -17.74 34.06 4.02
N LEU A 783 -18.55 33.00 4.17
CA LEU A 783 -19.44 32.51 3.12
C LEU A 783 -20.68 33.40 2.92
N LYS A 784 -21.13 34.09 3.99
CA LYS A 784 -22.30 34.99 3.94
C LYS A 784 -21.98 36.31 3.19
N GLU A 785 -20.80 36.89 3.39
CA GLU A 785 -20.34 38.07 2.64
C GLU A 785 -20.09 37.78 1.14
N ASN A 786 -19.67 36.55 0.79
CA ASN A 786 -19.49 36.16 -0.61
C ASN A 786 -20.82 35.92 -1.33
N LYS A 787 -21.88 35.50 -0.61
CA LYS A 787 -23.25 35.42 -1.13
C LYS A 787 -23.89 36.80 -1.36
N GLU A 788 -23.55 37.80 -0.56
CA GLU A 788 -24.01 39.19 -0.75
C GLU A 788 -23.26 39.94 -1.87
N LYS A 789 -22.02 39.56 -2.19
CA LYS A 789 -21.25 40.14 -3.31
C LYS A 789 -21.60 39.56 -4.68
N LEU A 790 -22.27 38.39 -4.73
CA LEU A 790 -22.75 37.77 -5.98
C LEU A 790 -24.18 38.19 -6.37
N SER A 791 -24.93 38.85 -5.50
CA SER A 791 -26.29 39.34 -5.79
C SER A 791 -26.35 40.79 -6.30
N GLN A 792 -25.22 41.47 -6.49
CA GLN A 792 -25.15 42.87 -6.95
C GLN A 792 -24.61 43.09 -8.38
N LYS A 793 -24.57 42.06 -9.24
CA LYS A 793 -24.29 42.26 -10.67
C LYS A 793 -25.39 41.68 -11.56
N SER A 794 -26.49 42.42 -11.67
CA SER A 794 -27.35 42.39 -12.85
C SER A 794 -27.79 43.81 -13.24
N GLY A 795 -27.62 44.14 -14.53
CA GLY A 795 -28.29 45.24 -15.19
C GLY A 795 -27.45 46.46 -15.59
N LYS A 796 -27.09 46.56 -16.89
CA LYS A 796 -27.50 47.68 -17.76
C LYS A 796 -27.06 47.51 -19.23
N ASP A 797 -28.09 47.36 -20.06
CA ASP A 797 -28.32 47.61 -21.50
C ASP A 797 -27.40 48.52 -22.36
N ASN A 798 -27.20 48.03 -23.62
CA ASN A 798 -27.25 48.68 -24.97
C ASN A 798 -26.10 49.61 -25.50
N PRO A 799 -26.02 49.93 -26.83
CA PRO A 799 -25.76 49.10 -28.04
C PRO A 799 -24.70 49.74 -29.01
N GLN A 800 -24.48 49.10 -30.18
CA GLN A 800 -24.00 49.63 -31.50
C GLN A 800 -22.52 49.56 -31.93
N LYS A 801 -22.39 49.22 -33.24
CA LYS A 801 -21.28 49.32 -34.22
C LYS A 801 -20.15 48.27 -34.05
N GLY A 802 -19.76 47.46 -35.02
CA GLY A 802 -19.95 47.46 -36.46
C GLY A 802 -18.58 47.42 -37.16
N VAL A 803 -18.45 46.52 -38.15
CA VAL A 803 -17.58 46.60 -39.35
C VAL A 803 -16.26 45.79 -39.36
N GLU A 804 -16.30 44.77 -40.22
CA GLU A 804 -15.31 44.25 -41.21
C GLU A 804 -14.04 43.46 -40.84
N LEU A 805 -14.08 42.18 -41.27
CA LEU A 805 -13.21 41.50 -42.24
C LEU A 805 -11.69 41.75 -42.18
N THR A 806 -10.95 40.68 -41.84
CA THR A 806 -9.98 40.07 -42.77
C THR A 806 -9.80 38.59 -42.44
#